data_AF-A0A935MVS4-F1
#
_entry.id   AF-A0A935MVS4-F1
#
_cell.length_a   1.000
_cell.length_b   1.000
_cell.length_c   1.000
_cell.angle_alpha   90.00
_cell.angle_beta   90.00
_cell.angle_gamma   90.00
#
_symmetry.space_group_name_H-M   'P 1'
#
loop_
_entity.id
_entity.type
_entity.pdbx_description
1 polymer ?
#
loop_
_entity_poly.entity_id
_entity_poly.type
_entity_poly.pdbx_seq_one_letter_code
_entity_poly.pdbx_strand_id
1 'polypeptide(L)'
;MESADNDLPIRQRLQHWVEHLTHVLPAQAPIRDFVHHNTLHGFQHLPFPEALAAVHRLTGAATYWPEARFQAAYAAGRISPADLREAFADSAIEGLDAPVLRALTRRDVLLASLLMPTAQGERRLDWNEREGLLARDKIFGRCRELTATDEVPAGIWQESAMQNWIALCARVGNEWTLRSLLEHLTGEDVLERVRTILQRHMAAHLDLGVAAWRNPAQAEGFFAAWRASAGLDVAWELDELPGIHDEIAYLPADPVDVLVDELARLIPDEDLWPGYLERLALELPGWSGMFLWRDQNPARGDGTPVDMLDYLAVRVLLERLLCEDLTRRLTGAAMEFDELRGYFAANLAEFHVRDALQGVPLSEDLQHRATHLLASGEGILAVDDDWQLLAEEIWQQQCVSDSRQRAVALYELLRGLEFTAGDAATLTAEDAQSLLEIAASLDPLARGQLWLQAYERHYREELFSALTANHGRHPAPGSVSAQVIMCMDDREEGTRRHLEEIAPTVVTYGAAGFFGIAMYWQGLDDPTRSALCPIVVRPEHLVREQACDAELGEQHAQRHENRLLWRERLYQGTRNGVLAAPVLTALAAPTALLALLSNTLAPAWIADAVRRWRSQYERPVTTRLQLTAEAAAAPASADMPRDGFDDKEQVERVENFLRSIGLTQNFAPLILFFGHGSGSRNNPHLSAYDCGACSGKHGGPNARVFAAMANRPAVRAGLLARGLEIPSGVLVHCRRAQYW
;
A
#
# COMPACT_ATOMS: atom_id res chain seq x y z
N MET A 1 0.23 26.73 4.18
CA MET A 1 -0.01 27.33 2.86
C MET A 1 -0.30 28.81 3.09
N GLU A 2 0.55 29.69 2.56
CA GLU A 2 0.57 31.14 2.86
C GLU A 2 -0.49 31.92 2.06
N SER A 3 -0.80 33.14 2.51
CA SER A 3 -1.87 34.04 2.07
C SER A 3 -1.85 34.49 0.59
N ALA A 4 -0.93 33.99 -0.23
CA ALA A 4 -0.78 34.39 -1.64
C ALA A 4 -1.70 33.58 -2.58
N ASP A 5 -2.12 32.37 -2.20
CA ASP A 5 -3.00 31.53 -3.03
C ASP A 5 -4.47 31.96 -3.00
N ASN A 6 -4.92 32.65 -1.96
CA ASN A 6 -6.33 33.06 -1.82
C ASN A 6 -6.75 34.14 -2.83
N ASP A 7 -5.80 34.81 -3.49
CA ASP A 7 -6.07 35.84 -4.51
C ASP A 7 -6.19 35.28 -5.94
N LEU A 8 -5.95 33.97 -6.14
CA LEU A 8 -6.04 33.34 -7.46
C LEU A 8 -7.50 33.00 -7.84
N PRO A 9 -7.86 32.99 -9.14
CA PRO A 9 -9.15 32.48 -9.59
C PRO A 9 -9.36 31.02 -9.12
N ILE A 10 -10.60 30.66 -8.76
CA ILE A 10 -10.91 29.36 -8.13
C ILE A 10 -10.38 28.15 -8.90
N ARG A 11 -10.42 28.18 -10.24
CA ARG A 11 -9.86 27.11 -11.09
C ARG A 11 -8.35 26.92 -10.89
N GLN A 12 -7.59 28.00 -10.72
CA GLN A 12 -6.15 27.92 -10.47
C GLN A 12 -5.86 27.39 -9.07
N ARG A 13 -6.68 27.75 -8.08
CA ARG A 13 -6.58 27.22 -6.71
C ARG A 13 -6.88 25.72 -6.66
N LEU A 14 -7.96 25.28 -7.31
CA LEU A 14 -8.29 23.86 -7.46
C LEU A 14 -7.17 23.08 -8.15
N GLN A 15 -6.57 23.63 -9.21
CA GLN A 15 -5.43 22.99 -9.87
C GLN A 15 -4.21 22.88 -8.93
N HIS A 16 -3.94 23.91 -8.13
CA HIS A 16 -2.88 23.88 -7.14
C HIS A 16 -3.12 22.81 -6.06
N TRP A 17 -4.36 22.67 -5.58
CA TRP A 17 -4.72 21.62 -4.63
C TRP A 17 -4.61 20.22 -5.25
N VAL A 18 -5.00 20.05 -6.52
CA VAL A 18 -4.79 18.80 -7.27
C VAL A 18 -3.29 18.49 -7.41
N GLU A 19 -2.44 19.48 -7.64
CA GLU A 19 -0.98 19.30 -7.68
C GLU A 19 -0.46 18.82 -6.31
N HIS A 20 -1.00 19.34 -5.20
CA HIS A 20 -0.65 18.87 -3.86
C HIS A 20 -0.97 17.38 -3.65
N LEU A 21 -2.05 16.87 -4.27
CA LEU A 21 -2.42 15.45 -4.16
C LEU A 21 -1.32 14.50 -4.65
N THR A 22 -0.38 14.96 -5.48
CA THR A 22 0.78 14.16 -5.92
C THR A 22 1.70 13.73 -4.78
N HIS A 23 1.70 14.48 -3.67
CA HIS A 23 2.54 14.19 -2.52
C HIS A 23 1.93 13.15 -1.58
N VAL A 24 0.61 12.96 -1.65
CA VAL A 24 -0.16 12.12 -0.71
C VAL A 24 -0.77 10.89 -1.37
N LEU A 25 -1.16 10.98 -2.64
CA LEU A 25 -1.68 9.84 -3.40
C LEU A 25 -0.55 9.00 -3.98
N PRO A 26 -0.73 7.68 -4.09
CA PRO A 26 0.27 6.83 -4.71
C PRO A 26 0.33 7.13 -6.22
N ALA A 27 1.55 7.27 -6.76
CA ALA A 27 1.78 7.38 -8.20
C ALA A 27 1.52 6.02 -8.90
N GLN A 28 0.26 5.62 -8.96
CA GLN A 28 -0.17 4.36 -9.57
C GLN A 28 -0.48 4.55 -11.05
N ALA A 29 0.46 4.17 -11.91
CA ALA A 29 0.14 3.87 -13.30
C ALA A 29 -0.76 2.62 -13.37
N PRO A 30 -1.58 2.44 -14.44
CA PRO A 30 -2.27 1.18 -14.68
C PRO A 30 -1.27 0.03 -14.68
N ILE A 31 -1.25 -0.76 -13.59
CA ILE A 31 -0.24 -1.77 -13.36
C ILE A 31 -0.54 -2.98 -14.26
N ARG A 32 0.27 -3.19 -15.31
CA ARG A 32 0.28 -4.45 -16.08
C ARG A 32 1.20 -5.51 -15.47
N ASP A 33 2.22 -5.08 -14.74
CA ASP A 33 3.26 -5.92 -14.14
C ASP A 33 3.34 -5.64 -12.63
N PHE A 34 3.25 -6.68 -11.78
CA PHE A 34 3.32 -6.54 -10.33
C PHE A 34 4.65 -5.92 -9.91
N VAL A 35 4.59 -4.73 -9.31
CA VAL A 35 5.74 -4.04 -8.71
C VAL A 35 5.32 -3.54 -7.34
N HIS A 36 6.18 -3.75 -6.34
CA HIS A 36 5.99 -3.15 -5.04
C HIS A 36 6.29 -1.66 -5.15
N HIS A 37 5.27 -0.80 -5.06
CA HIS A 37 5.48 0.63 -4.83
C HIS A 37 5.51 0.83 -3.32
N ASN A 38 6.54 1.50 -2.79
CA ASN A 38 6.52 1.94 -1.41
C ASN A 38 5.38 2.96 -1.26
N THR A 39 4.32 2.60 -0.53
CA THR A 39 3.19 3.49 -0.26
C THR A 39 3.59 4.73 0.54
N LEU A 40 4.72 4.66 1.25
CA LEU A 40 5.26 5.77 2.06
C LEU A 40 6.23 6.67 1.28
N HIS A 41 6.40 6.49 -0.04
CA HIS A 41 7.41 7.26 -0.80
C HIS A 41 7.25 8.78 -0.72
N GLY A 42 6.01 9.29 -0.63
CA GLY A 42 5.72 10.72 -0.46
C GLY A 42 6.30 11.29 0.85
N PHE A 43 6.50 10.44 1.85
CA PHE A 43 7.00 10.80 3.18
C PHE A 43 8.50 10.55 3.37
N GLN A 44 9.23 10.20 2.31
CA GLN A 44 10.66 9.89 2.39
C GLN A 44 11.55 11.08 2.85
N HIS A 45 11.00 12.29 2.83
CA HIS A 45 11.67 13.50 3.29
C HIS A 45 11.59 13.67 4.83
N LEU A 46 10.78 12.86 5.52
CA LEU A 46 10.63 12.85 6.96
C LEU A 46 11.45 11.71 7.59
N PRO A 47 11.92 11.86 8.85
CA PRO A 47 12.38 10.74 9.65
C PRO A 47 11.33 9.63 9.74
N PHE A 48 11.77 8.36 9.78
CA PHE A 48 10.87 7.20 9.71
C PHE A 48 9.69 7.25 10.70
N PRO A 49 9.86 7.59 12.00
CA PRO A 49 8.73 7.69 12.93
C PRO A 49 7.75 8.81 12.58
N GLU A 50 8.25 9.96 12.12
CA GLU A 50 7.43 11.10 11.70
C GLU A 50 6.66 10.77 10.42
N ALA A 51 7.28 10.05 9.47
CA ALA A 51 6.64 9.55 8.27
C ALA A 51 5.47 8.61 8.61
N LEU A 52 5.69 7.65 9.53
CA LEU A 52 4.63 6.75 9.98
C LEU A 52 3.53 7.49 10.75
N ALA A 53 3.86 8.49 11.56
CA ALA A 53 2.86 9.30 12.25
C ALA A 53 2.04 10.15 11.27
N ALA A 54 2.67 10.73 10.26
CA ALA A 54 2.00 11.48 9.20
C ALA A 54 1.05 10.58 8.40
N VAL A 55 1.50 9.38 8.01
CA VAL A 55 0.66 8.41 7.29
C VAL A 55 -0.50 7.91 8.14
N HIS A 56 -0.27 7.66 9.42
CA HIS A 56 -1.34 7.27 10.35
C HIS A 56 -2.41 8.36 10.46
N ARG A 57 -2.02 9.64 10.64
CA ARG A 57 -2.96 10.77 10.67
C ARG A 57 -3.67 10.99 9.33
N LEU A 58 -2.97 10.75 8.23
CA LEU A 58 -3.50 10.96 6.89
C LEU A 58 -4.51 9.89 6.47
N THR A 59 -4.21 8.63 6.78
CA THR A 59 -4.92 7.48 6.20
C THR A 59 -5.68 6.63 7.23
N GLY A 60 -5.44 6.85 8.53
CA GLY A 60 -5.92 5.97 9.60
C GLY A 60 -5.22 4.61 9.65
N ALA A 61 -4.28 4.31 8.74
CA ALA A 61 -3.63 3.02 8.68
C ALA A 61 -2.81 2.73 9.93
N ALA A 62 -2.85 1.48 10.40
CA ALA A 62 -1.96 1.00 11.44
C ALA A 62 -0.53 0.90 10.87
N THR A 63 0.37 1.74 11.36
CA THR A 63 1.76 1.82 10.88
C THR A 63 2.75 0.95 11.65
N TYR A 64 2.31 0.40 12.77
CA TYR A 64 3.04 -0.61 13.55
C TYR A 64 2.17 -1.86 13.73
N TRP A 65 2.79 -2.99 14.09
CA TRP A 65 2.01 -4.14 14.54
C TRP A 65 1.24 -3.83 15.82
N PRO A 66 0.07 -4.46 16.03
CA PRO A 66 -0.60 -4.39 17.32
C PRO A 66 0.33 -4.82 18.45
N GLU A 67 0.26 -4.12 19.58
CA GLU A 67 1.15 -4.35 20.74
C GLU A 67 1.13 -5.81 21.22
N ALA A 68 -0.02 -6.47 21.17
CA ALA A 68 -0.16 -7.90 21.49
C ALA A 68 0.79 -8.81 20.69
N ARG A 69 1.10 -8.44 19.43
CA ARG A 69 2.03 -9.21 18.59
C ARG A 69 3.48 -9.03 19.05
N PHE A 70 3.85 -7.83 19.51
CA PHE A 70 5.16 -7.57 20.09
C PHE A 70 5.32 -8.24 21.46
N GLN A 71 4.29 -8.19 22.30
CA GLN A 71 4.27 -8.92 23.57
C GLN A 71 4.38 -10.44 23.36
N ALA A 72 3.74 -11.00 22.32
CA ALA A 72 3.92 -12.39 21.95
C ALA A 72 5.35 -12.69 21.45
N ALA A 73 5.99 -11.74 20.75
CA ALA A 73 7.40 -11.87 20.36
C ALA A 73 8.33 -11.83 21.59
N TYR A 74 8.06 -10.96 22.55
CA TYR A 74 8.76 -10.92 23.84
C TYR A 74 8.60 -12.22 24.62
N ALA A 75 7.38 -12.74 24.75
CA ALA A 75 7.12 -14.03 25.41
C ALA A 75 7.79 -15.22 24.70
N ALA A 76 7.95 -15.14 23.36
CA ALA A 76 8.67 -16.13 22.57
C ALA A 76 10.20 -15.95 22.59
N GLY A 77 10.73 -14.95 23.31
CA GLY A 77 12.16 -14.66 23.40
C GLY A 77 12.75 -13.96 22.17
N ARG A 78 11.92 -13.52 21.22
CA ARG A 78 12.34 -12.71 20.04
C ARG A 78 12.55 -11.23 20.37
N ILE A 79 12.22 -10.82 21.58
CA ILE A 79 12.54 -9.52 22.17
C ILE A 79 12.96 -9.81 23.61
N SER A 80 14.09 -9.27 24.06
CA SER A 80 14.56 -9.43 25.43
C SER A 80 14.36 -8.16 26.27
N PRO A 81 14.41 -8.27 27.62
CA PRO A 81 14.42 -7.09 28.49
C PRO A 81 15.62 -6.16 28.25
N ALA A 82 16.73 -6.67 27.71
CA ALA A 82 17.87 -5.84 27.32
C ALA A 82 17.55 -5.02 26.07
N ASP A 83 16.88 -5.63 25.08
CA ASP A 83 16.50 -4.94 23.84
C ASP A 83 15.55 -3.77 24.11
N LEU A 84 14.57 -3.94 25.00
CA LEU A 84 13.68 -2.86 25.41
C LEU A 84 14.40 -1.73 26.14
N ARG A 85 15.32 -2.05 27.06
CA ARG A 85 16.11 -1.03 27.77
C ARG A 85 16.97 -0.21 26.81
N GLU A 86 17.56 -0.86 25.82
CA GLU A 86 18.34 -0.20 24.78
C GLU A 86 17.45 0.63 23.85
N ALA A 87 16.26 0.14 23.47
CA ALA A 87 15.31 0.93 22.69
C ALA A 87 14.88 2.21 23.43
N PHE A 88 14.68 2.15 24.75
CA PHE A 88 14.46 3.36 25.56
C PHE A 88 15.68 4.27 25.58
N ALA A 89 16.89 3.73 25.70
CA ALA A 89 18.12 4.52 25.71
C ALA A 89 18.35 5.26 24.37
N ASP A 90 17.97 4.64 23.25
CA ASP A 90 18.06 5.21 21.91
C ASP A 90 16.86 6.11 21.55
N SER A 91 15.85 6.21 22.42
CA SER A 91 14.64 7.02 22.20
C SER A 91 14.85 8.50 22.54
N ALA A 92 14.05 9.38 21.94
CA ALA A 92 14.03 10.82 22.24
C ALA A 92 13.19 11.17 23.49
N ILE A 93 12.87 10.18 24.35
CA ILE A 93 12.03 10.39 25.53
C ILE A 93 12.85 11.05 26.63
N GLU A 94 12.45 12.24 27.06
CA GLU A 94 13.14 12.98 28.12
C GLU A 94 12.82 12.42 29.52
N GLY A 95 13.78 12.59 30.44
CA GLY A 95 13.58 12.31 31.86
C GLY A 95 13.40 10.84 32.22
N LEU A 96 13.86 9.89 31.39
CA LEU A 96 13.75 8.46 31.66
C LEU A 96 14.32 8.03 33.02
N ASP A 97 15.42 8.66 33.44
CA ASP A 97 16.08 8.37 34.73
C ASP A 97 15.56 9.22 35.90
N ALA A 98 14.50 10.03 35.68
CA ALA A 98 13.91 10.82 36.74
C ALA A 98 13.29 9.91 37.81
N PRO A 99 13.55 10.14 39.11
CA PRO A 99 12.93 9.38 40.18
C PRO A 99 11.43 9.69 40.24
N VAL A 100 10.61 8.64 40.34
CA VAL A 100 9.15 8.75 40.47
C VAL A 100 8.74 8.45 41.89
N LEU A 101 9.01 7.22 42.34
CA LEU A 101 8.61 6.75 43.66
C LEU A 101 9.67 5.80 44.20
N ARG A 102 10.18 6.09 45.41
CA ARG A 102 11.24 5.29 46.07
C ARG A 102 12.48 5.18 45.19
N ALA A 103 12.80 3.99 44.69
CA ALA A 103 13.93 3.72 43.82
C ALA A 103 13.53 3.57 42.34
N LEU A 104 12.24 3.72 42.02
CA LEU A 104 11.72 3.58 40.66
C LEU A 104 11.96 4.84 39.86
N THR A 105 12.40 4.64 38.64
CA THR A 105 12.57 5.68 37.63
C THR A 105 11.36 5.73 36.70
N ARG A 106 11.23 6.81 35.95
CA ARG A 106 10.25 6.92 34.86
C ARG A 106 10.39 5.77 33.86
N ARG A 107 11.62 5.33 33.55
CA ARG A 107 11.90 4.19 32.66
C ARG A 107 11.28 2.90 33.18
N ASP A 108 11.35 2.63 34.48
CA ASP A 108 10.81 1.39 35.05
C ASP A 108 9.28 1.33 34.90
N VAL A 109 8.60 2.46 35.16
CA VAL A 109 7.15 2.57 35.00
C VAL A 109 6.73 2.38 33.54
N LEU A 110 7.47 2.99 32.60
CA LEU A 110 7.19 2.84 31.16
C LEU A 110 7.48 1.41 30.65
N LEU A 111 8.55 0.76 31.11
CA LEU A 111 8.84 -0.63 30.79
C LEU A 111 7.73 -1.57 31.28
N ALA A 112 7.27 -1.37 32.53
CA ALA A 112 6.17 -2.13 33.08
C ALA A 112 4.88 -1.88 32.29
N SER A 113 4.60 -0.64 31.86
CA SER A 113 3.40 -0.32 31.10
C SER A 113 3.37 -0.95 29.70
N LEU A 114 4.51 -1.15 29.03
CA LEU A 114 4.60 -1.89 27.77
C LEU A 114 4.26 -3.38 27.95
N LEU A 115 4.62 -3.95 29.10
CA LEU A 115 4.42 -5.37 29.40
C LEU A 115 3.04 -5.68 30.01
N MET A 116 2.21 -4.67 30.25
CA MET A 116 0.85 -4.87 30.75
C MET A 116 0.04 -5.75 29.78
N PRO A 117 -0.80 -6.66 30.29
CA PRO A 117 -1.63 -7.50 29.45
C PRO A 117 -2.53 -6.65 28.54
N THR A 118 -2.56 -6.97 27.24
CA THR A 118 -3.50 -6.33 26.29
C THR A 118 -4.97 -6.62 26.62
N ALA A 119 -5.91 -6.05 25.85
CA ALA A 119 -7.36 -6.18 26.00
C ALA A 119 -7.92 -7.58 26.37
N GLN A 120 -7.27 -8.68 25.96
CA GLN A 120 -7.68 -10.04 26.39
C GLN A 120 -7.36 -10.32 27.87
N GLY A 121 -6.23 -9.83 28.36
CA GLY A 121 -5.86 -9.86 29.77
C GLY A 121 -6.74 -8.94 30.62
N GLU A 122 -7.10 -7.75 30.11
CA GLU A 122 -8.07 -6.86 30.75
C GLU A 122 -9.43 -7.53 30.94
N ARG A 123 -9.97 -8.19 29.90
CA ARG A 123 -11.23 -8.96 30.02
C ARG A 123 -11.14 -10.09 31.03
N ARG A 124 -9.98 -10.75 31.13
CA ARG A 124 -9.76 -11.80 32.12
C ARG A 124 -9.72 -11.24 33.54
N LEU A 125 -9.12 -10.07 33.73
CA LEU A 125 -9.08 -9.38 35.02
C LEU A 125 -10.46 -8.85 35.40
N ASP A 126 -11.20 -8.29 34.44
CA ASP A 126 -12.60 -7.92 34.58
C ASP A 126 -13.43 -9.13 35.04
N TRP A 127 -13.26 -10.29 34.39
CA TRP A 127 -13.92 -11.52 34.80
C TRP A 127 -13.50 -11.96 36.21
N ASN A 128 -12.19 -11.97 36.51
CA ASN A 128 -11.70 -12.35 37.84
C ASN A 128 -12.25 -11.44 38.95
N GLU A 129 -12.43 -10.15 38.68
CA GLU A 129 -13.04 -9.22 39.63
C GLU A 129 -14.52 -9.52 39.82
N ARG A 130 -15.28 -9.72 38.73
CA ARG A 130 -16.72 -10.07 38.79
C ARG A 130 -16.97 -11.34 39.58
N GLU A 131 -16.10 -12.33 39.42
CA GLU A 131 -16.15 -13.60 40.18
C GLU A 131 -15.61 -13.47 41.62
N GLY A 132 -15.21 -12.27 42.05
CA GLY A 132 -14.68 -12.01 43.38
C GLY A 132 -13.31 -12.65 43.65
N LEU A 133 -12.60 -13.12 42.62
CA LEU A 133 -11.29 -13.74 42.74
C LEU A 133 -10.22 -12.73 43.16
N LEU A 134 -10.38 -11.46 42.76
CA LEU A 134 -9.50 -10.34 43.17
C LEU A 134 -9.90 -9.71 44.51
N ALA A 135 -11.09 -10.02 45.06
CA ALA A 135 -11.60 -9.38 46.28
C ALA A 135 -10.76 -9.69 47.55
N ARG A 136 -9.95 -10.75 47.52
CA ARG A 136 -9.03 -11.13 48.61
C ARG A 136 -7.61 -10.60 48.42
N ASP A 137 -7.30 -10.00 47.27
CA ASP A 137 -5.99 -9.44 46.98
C ASP A 137 -5.88 -8.05 47.63
N LYS A 138 -4.93 -7.93 48.58
CA LYS A 138 -4.70 -6.69 49.32
C LYS A 138 -4.19 -5.55 48.43
N ILE A 139 -3.42 -5.88 47.38
CA ILE A 139 -2.92 -4.88 46.43
C ILE A 139 -4.09 -4.35 45.62
N PHE A 140 -4.92 -5.24 45.07
CA PHE A 140 -6.10 -4.84 44.29
C PHE A 140 -7.09 -4.01 45.11
N GLY A 141 -7.36 -4.42 46.37
CA GLY A 141 -8.20 -3.65 47.28
C GLY A 141 -7.67 -2.23 47.49
N ARG A 142 -6.36 -2.08 47.67
CA ARG A 142 -5.72 -0.76 47.80
C ARG A 142 -5.79 0.04 46.50
N CYS A 143 -5.60 -0.57 45.33
CA CYS A 143 -5.77 0.11 44.04
C CYS A 143 -7.18 0.69 43.91
N ARG A 144 -8.22 -0.07 44.27
CA ARG A 144 -9.62 0.41 44.25
C ARG A 144 -9.86 1.60 45.18
N GLU A 145 -9.27 1.60 46.37
CA GLU A 145 -9.36 2.74 47.29
C GLU A 145 -8.69 4.00 46.72
N LEU A 146 -7.55 3.84 46.04
CA LEU A 146 -6.76 4.95 45.51
C LEU A 146 -7.33 5.54 44.21
N THR A 147 -8.09 4.77 43.44
CA THR A 147 -8.70 5.21 42.17
C THR A 147 -10.21 5.47 42.28
N ALA A 148 -10.80 5.33 43.46
CA ALA A 148 -12.18 5.69 43.71
C ALA A 148 -12.36 7.20 43.50
N THR A 149 -13.29 7.58 42.62
CA THR A 149 -13.78 8.96 42.50
C THR A 149 -14.96 9.10 43.45
N ASP A 150 -14.77 9.79 44.58
CA ASP A 150 -15.75 9.84 45.68
C ASP A 150 -17.09 10.53 45.32
N GLU A 151 -17.18 11.26 44.19
CA GLU A 151 -18.44 11.86 43.72
C GLU A 151 -18.54 11.78 42.18
N VAL A 152 -19.57 11.12 41.65
CA VAL A 152 -19.97 11.28 40.24
C VAL A 152 -20.50 12.71 40.13
N PRO A 153 -19.86 13.60 39.34
CA PRO A 153 -20.31 14.98 39.29
C PRO A 153 -21.72 15.04 38.71
N ALA A 154 -22.70 15.41 39.53
CA ALA A 154 -24.07 15.59 39.07
C ALA A 154 -24.13 16.82 38.14
N GLY A 155 -24.41 16.61 36.85
CA GLY A 155 -24.64 17.67 35.86
C GLY A 155 -23.43 18.13 35.03
N ILE A 156 -22.32 17.37 34.97
CA ILE A 156 -21.15 17.73 34.12
C ILE A 156 -21.17 17.06 32.73
N TRP A 157 -22.02 16.05 32.52
CA TRP A 157 -22.00 15.30 31.25
C TRP A 157 -22.35 16.19 30.06
N GLN A 158 -23.20 17.21 30.22
CA GLN A 158 -23.53 18.15 29.14
C GLN A 158 -22.33 18.99 28.70
N GLU A 159 -21.51 19.45 29.63
CA GLU A 159 -20.28 20.21 29.32
C GLU A 159 -19.28 19.30 28.61
N SER A 160 -19.08 18.08 29.10
CA SER A 160 -18.21 17.08 28.46
C SER A 160 -18.72 16.70 27.07
N ALA A 161 -20.02 16.49 26.91
CA ALA A 161 -20.64 16.17 25.62
C ALA A 161 -20.51 17.33 24.64
N MET A 162 -20.72 18.58 25.08
CA MET A 162 -20.53 19.76 24.23
C MET A 162 -19.06 19.91 23.79
N GLN A 163 -18.11 19.70 24.70
CA GLN A 163 -16.68 19.72 24.37
C GLN A 163 -16.32 18.64 23.35
N ASN A 164 -16.82 17.41 23.54
CA ASN A 164 -16.63 16.32 22.60
C ASN A 164 -17.28 16.64 21.24
N TRP A 165 -18.48 17.21 21.22
CA TRP A 165 -19.16 17.59 19.99
C TRP A 165 -18.36 18.63 19.19
N ILE A 166 -17.89 19.69 19.88
CA ILE A 166 -17.03 20.72 19.27
C ILE A 166 -15.74 20.09 18.73
N ALA A 167 -15.12 19.18 19.50
CA ALA A 167 -13.91 18.49 19.08
C ALA A 167 -14.13 17.62 17.84
N LEU A 168 -15.23 16.86 17.77
CA LEU A 168 -15.58 16.06 16.60
C LEU A 168 -15.88 16.93 15.37
N CYS A 169 -16.62 18.02 15.54
CA CYS A 169 -16.90 18.97 14.45
C CYS A 169 -15.62 19.62 13.91
N ALA A 170 -14.67 19.97 14.78
CA ALA A 170 -13.40 20.58 14.39
C ALA A 170 -12.50 19.64 13.55
N ARG A 171 -12.77 18.32 13.56
CA ARG A 171 -12.07 17.34 12.73
C ARG A 171 -12.54 17.36 11.28
N VAL A 172 -13.80 17.73 11.04
CA VAL A 172 -14.37 17.79 9.69
C VAL A 172 -13.66 18.86 8.86
N GLY A 173 -13.19 18.50 7.66
CA GLY A 173 -12.33 19.34 6.84
C GLY A 173 -10.93 18.78 6.73
N ASN A 174 -10.23 18.64 7.85
CA ASN A 174 -8.81 18.30 7.86
C ASN A 174 -8.53 16.82 8.16
N GLU A 175 -9.28 16.23 9.10
CA GLU A 175 -9.10 14.83 9.52
C GLU A 175 -10.25 13.96 9.04
N TRP A 176 -11.48 14.48 9.10
CA TRP A 176 -12.72 13.78 8.81
C TRP A 176 -13.44 14.39 7.62
N THR A 177 -14.12 13.55 6.86
CA THR A 177 -15.16 13.96 5.92
C THR A 177 -16.51 14.09 6.63
N LEU A 178 -17.50 14.74 6.03
CA LEU A 178 -18.85 14.80 6.60
C LEU A 178 -19.42 13.39 6.79
N ARG A 179 -19.20 12.48 5.82
CA ARG A 179 -19.57 11.07 5.98
C ARG A 179 -18.92 10.43 7.21
N SER A 180 -17.68 10.77 7.55
CA SER A 180 -16.97 10.16 8.69
C SER A 180 -17.60 10.57 10.01
N LEU A 181 -18.05 11.83 10.10
CA LEU A 181 -18.84 12.29 11.24
C LEU A 181 -20.19 11.57 11.31
N LEU A 182 -20.88 11.43 10.17
CA LEU A 182 -22.17 10.74 10.13
C LEU A 182 -22.03 9.24 10.45
N GLU A 183 -20.98 8.58 9.97
CA GLU A 183 -20.65 7.18 10.28
C GLU A 183 -20.46 7.01 11.79
N HIS A 184 -19.74 7.94 12.45
CA HIS A 184 -19.62 7.97 13.91
C HIS A 184 -20.98 8.11 14.61
N LEU A 185 -21.85 9.01 14.14
CA LEU A 185 -23.14 9.29 14.77
C LEU A 185 -24.23 8.22 14.52
N THR A 186 -24.12 7.47 13.43
CA THR A 186 -25.17 6.56 12.94
C THR A 186 -24.74 5.09 12.92
N GLY A 187 -23.44 4.82 12.86
CA GLY A 187 -22.87 3.51 12.58
C GLY A 187 -23.01 3.07 11.11
N GLU A 188 -23.53 3.90 10.22
CA GLU A 188 -23.70 3.60 8.79
C GLU A 188 -22.56 4.19 7.96
N ASP A 189 -21.77 3.35 7.28
CA ASP A 189 -20.73 3.81 6.36
C ASP A 189 -21.28 4.00 4.94
N VAL A 190 -21.46 5.27 4.57
CA VAL A 190 -21.92 5.71 3.25
C VAL A 190 -20.88 5.44 2.15
N LEU A 191 -19.59 5.27 2.49
CA LEU A 191 -18.52 5.09 1.52
C LEU A 191 -18.71 3.84 0.67
N GLU A 192 -19.32 2.79 1.19
CA GLU A 192 -19.56 1.56 0.42
C GLU A 192 -20.54 1.79 -0.74
N ARG A 193 -21.55 2.66 -0.54
CA ARG A 193 -22.45 3.10 -1.62
C ARG A 193 -21.70 3.94 -2.65
N VAL A 194 -20.90 4.91 -2.20
CA VAL A 194 -20.02 5.72 -3.08
C VAL A 194 -19.13 4.80 -3.92
N ARG A 195 -18.48 3.82 -3.29
CA ARG A 195 -17.60 2.85 -3.95
C ARG A 195 -18.33 2.09 -5.04
N THR A 196 -19.48 1.52 -4.72
CA THR A 196 -20.27 0.72 -5.66
C THR A 196 -20.67 1.54 -6.88
N ILE A 197 -21.10 2.78 -6.68
CA ILE A 197 -21.51 3.69 -7.75
C ILE A 197 -20.31 4.17 -8.58
N LEU A 198 -19.23 4.57 -7.93
CA LEU A 198 -18.10 5.23 -8.60
C LEU A 198 -17.19 4.23 -9.32
N GLN A 199 -16.93 3.07 -8.71
CA GLN A 199 -16.01 2.06 -9.26
C GLN A 199 -16.46 1.54 -10.62
N ARG A 200 -17.76 1.31 -10.84
CA ARG A 200 -18.29 0.90 -12.16
C ARG A 200 -18.01 1.92 -13.26
N HIS A 201 -18.17 3.21 -12.96
CA HIS A 201 -18.00 4.30 -13.92
C HIS A 201 -16.52 4.56 -14.19
N MET A 202 -15.70 4.54 -13.13
CA MET A 202 -14.25 4.65 -13.24
C MET A 202 -13.65 3.48 -14.03
N ALA A 203 -14.07 2.24 -13.73
CA ALA A 203 -13.60 1.06 -14.46
C ALA A 203 -13.99 1.11 -15.94
N ALA A 204 -15.21 1.55 -16.26
CA ALA A 204 -15.66 1.70 -17.64
C ALA A 204 -14.94 2.82 -18.38
N HIS A 205 -14.65 3.94 -17.71
CA HIS A 205 -13.95 5.08 -18.32
C HIS A 205 -12.45 4.82 -18.52
N LEU A 206 -11.83 4.14 -17.56
CA LEU A 206 -10.40 3.84 -17.58
C LEU A 206 -10.05 2.53 -18.31
N ASP A 207 -11.04 1.82 -18.85
CA ASP A 207 -10.84 0.59 -19.60
C ASP A 207 -9.94 0.81 -20.82
N LEU A 208 -8.85 0.03 -20.92
CA LEU A 208 -7.88 0.11 -22.01
C LEU A 208 -8.30 -0.74 -23.23
N GLY A 209 -9.61 -0.85 -23.49
CA GLY A 209 -10.19 -1.59 -24.60
C GLY A 209 -10.35 -3.10 -24.35
N VAL A 210 -10.48 -3.51 -23.09
CA VAL A 210 -10.78 -4.92 -22.73
C VAL A 210 -12.29 -5.17 -22.85
N ALA A 211 -13.10 -4.20 -22.48
CA ALA A 211 -14.55 -4.28 -22.59
C ALA A 211 -15.00 -4.09 -24.04
N ALA A 212 -15.97 -4.91 -24.47
CA ALA A 212 -16.59 -4.75 -25.78
C ALA A 212 -17.51 -3.51 -25.84
N TRP A 213 -17.98 -3.04 -24.67
CA TRP A 213 -18.89 -1.91 -24.52
C TRP A 213 -18.13 -0.76 -23.87
N ARG A 214 -18.24 0.44 -24.43
CA ARG A 214 -17.58 1.65 -23.94
C ARG A 214 -18.59 2.58 -23.28
N ASN A 215 -18.13 3.39 -22.34
CA ASN A 215 -18.95 4.41 -21.69
C ASN A 215 -19.45 5.42 -22.75
N PRO A 216 -20.75 5.77 -22.80
CA PRO A 216 -21.24 6.88 -23.62
C PRO A 216 -20.47 8.17 -23.32
N ALA A 217 -20.27 9.02 -24.34
CA ALA A 217 -19.56 10.29 -24.21
C ALA A 217 -18.13 10.22 -23.63
N GLN A 218 -17.48 9.04 -23.61
CA GLN A 218 -16.11 8.86 -23.08
C GLN A 218 -15.09 9.87 -23.67
N ALA A 219 -15.28 10.28 -24.92
CA ALA A 219 -14.41 11.25 -25.60
C ALA A 219 -14.55 12.69 -25.08
N GLU A 220 -15.58 13.00 -24.29
CA GLU A 220 -15.88 14.32 -23.74
C GLU A 220 -15.34 14.52 -22.31
N GLY A 221 -14.76 13.48 -21.69
CA GLY A 221 -14.28 13.50 -20.31
C GLY A 221 -15.02 12.53 -19.40
N PHE A 222 -14.51 12.33 -18.18
CA PHE A 222 -15.10 11.42 -17.21
C PHE A 222 -16.42 11.95 -16.67
N PHE A 223 -16.49 13.25 -16.35
CA PHE A 223 -17.71 13.86 -15.81
C PHE A 223 -18.87 13.81 -16.81
N ALA A 224 -18.59 14.15 -18.08
CA ALA A 224 -19.58 14.10 -19.15
C ALA A 224 -20.10 12.67 -19.39
N ALA A 225 -19.20 11.69 -19.42
CA ALA A 225 -19.54 10.27 -19.56
C ALA A 225 -20.36 9.75 -18.36
N TRP A 226 -19.94 10.09 -17.14
CA TRP A 226 -20.67 9.77 -15.92
C TRP A 226 -22.07 10.38 -15.94
N ARG A 227 -22.22 11.67 -16.23
CA ARG A 227 -23.52 12.36 -16.26
C ARG A 227 -24.49 11.72 -17.27
N ALA A 228 -23.98 11.37 -18.47
CA ALA A 228 -24.77 10.72 -19.50
C ALA A 228 -25.25 9.31 -19.11
N SER A 229 -24.42 8.56 -18.37
CA SER A 229 -24.78 7.21 -17.92
C SER A 229 -25.60 7.21 -16.63
N ALA A 230 -25.20 8.00 -15.63
CA ALA A 230 -25.85 8.09 -14.32
C ALA A 230 -27.23 8.71 -14.41
N GLY A 231 -27.45 9.67 -15.32
CA GLY A 231 -28.78 10.25 -15.55
C GLY A 231 -29.82 9.27 -16.11
N LEU A 232 -29.42 8.09 -16.57
CA LEU A 232 -30.30 7.04 -17.13
C LEU A 232 -30.36 5.78 -16.26
N ASP A 233 -29.70 5.78 -15.12
CA ASP A 233 -29.52 4.59 -14.31
C ASP A 233 -30.69 4.35 -13.34
N VAL A 234 -31.41 3.25 -13.53
CA VAL A 234 -32.58 2.88 -12.70
C VAL A 234 -32.17 2.42 -11.29
N ALA A 235 -30.88 2.26 -11.01
CA ALA A 235 -30.41 1.92 -9.67
C ALA A 235 -30.75 3.00 -8.64
N TRP A 236 -30.86 4.28 -9.04
CA TRP A 236 -31.16 5.38 -8.10
C TRP A 236 -32.54 5.22 -7.44
N GLU A 237 -33.56 4.80 -8.19
CA GLU A 237 -34.89 4.55 -7.61
C GLU A 237 -34.93 3.29 -6.76
N LEU A 238 -34.14 2.27 -7.10
CA LEU A 238 -34.02 1.04 -6.30
C LEU A 238 -33.34 1.29 -4.95
N ASP A 239 -32.44 2.27 -4.90
CA ASP A 239 -31.70 2.68 -3.71
C ASP A 239 -32.41 3.76 -2.87
N GLU A 240 -33.70 4.00 -3.13
CA GLU A 240 -34.57 4.96 -2.43
C GLU A 240 -34.06 6.41 -2.46
N LEU A 241 -33.39 6.82 -3.54
CA LEU A 241 -32.93 8.20 -3.74
C LEU A 241 -33.76 8.92 -4.83
N PRO A 242 -35.04 9.25 -4.58
CA PRO A 242 -35.89 9.89 -5.57
C PRO A 242 -35.42 11.32 -5.88
N GLY A 243 -35.48 11.71 -7.16
CA GLY A 243 -35.14 13.07 -7.61
C GLY A 243 -33.68 13.26 -8.05
N ILE A 244 -32.80 12.27 -7.84
CA ILE A 244 -31.41 12.33 -8.32
C ILE A 244 -31.34 12.52 -9.84
N HIS A 245 -32.24 11.90 -10.60
CA HIS A 245 -32.29 12.09 -12.05
C HIS A 245 -32.49 13.54 -12.45
N ASP A 246 -33.41 14.24 -11.79
CA ASP A 246 -33.65 15.65 -12.04
C ASP A 246 -32.42 16.46 -11.64
N GLU A 247 -31.86 16.21 -10.47
CA GLU A 247 -30.67 16.90 -10.00
C GLU A 247 -29.48 16.76 -10.97
N ILE A 248 -29.17 15.53 -11.40
CA ILE A 248 -28.12 15.24 -12.39
C ILE A 248 -28.40 15.95 -13.73
N ALA A 249 -29.67 16.03 -14.14
CA ALA A 249 -30.06 16.69 -15.38
C ALA A 249 -29.86 18.22 -15.34
N TYR A 250 -29.96 18.84 -14.16
CA TYR A 250 -29.76 20.28 -13.95
C TYR A 250 -28.33 20.66 -13.58
N LEU A 251 -27.42 19.70 -13.41
CA LEU A 251 -26.01 19.99 -13.15
C LEU A 251 -25.38 20.85 -14.26
N PRO A 252 -24.54 21.84 -13.91
CA PRO A 252 -23.67 22.52 -14.85
C PRO A 252 -22.91 21.55 -15.77
N ALA A 253 -22.62 22.02 -16.99
CA ALA A 253 -21.82 21.22 -17.93
C ALA A 253 -20.33 21.21 -17.58
N ASP A 254 -19.84 22.26 -16.90
CA ASP A 254 -18.46 22.35 -16.44
C ASP A 254 -18.31 21.65 -15.08
N PRO A 255 -17.44 20.64 -14.96
CA PRO A 255 -17.20 19.93 -13.70
C PRO A 255 -16.67 20.84 -12.59
N VAL A 256 -15.96 21.93 -12.93
CA VAL A 256 -15.45 22.88 -11.92
C VAL A 256 -16.58 23.66 -11.26
N ASP A 257 -17.60 24.04 -12.02
CA ASP A 257 -18.76 24.75 -11.47
C ASP A 257 -19.53 23.82 -10.50
N VAL A 258 -19.72 22.55 -10.88
CA VAL A 258 -20.29 21.52 -10.00
C VAL A 258 -19.45 21.37 -8.74
N LEU A 259 -18.13 21.23 -8.88
CA LEU A 259 -17.24 21.03 -7.74
C LEU A 259 -17.32 22.18 -6.74
N VAL A 260 -17.36 23.43 -7.20
CA VAL A 260 -17.46 24.62 -6.35
C VAL A 260 -18.83 24.69 -5.68
N ASP A 261 -19.91 24.50 -6.42
CA ASP A 261 -21.28 24.56 -5.90
C ASP A 261 -21.52 23.48 -4.83
N GLU A 262 -21.06 22.25 -5.08
CA GLU A 262 -21.25 21.13 -4.16
C GLU A 262 -20.33 21.21 -2.93
N LEU A 263 -19.09 21.70 -3.09
CA LEU A 263 -18.20 21.95 -1.94
C LEU A 263 -18.77 23.03 -1.02
N ALA A 264 -19.30 24.12 -1.58
CA ALA A 264 -19.91 25.19 -0.78
C ALA A 264 -21.12 24.72 0.04
N ARG A 265 -21.89 23.76 -0.49
CA ARG A 265 -23.03 23.13 0.23
C ARG A 265 -22.57 22.15 1.31
N LEU A 266 -21.51 21.39 1.05
CA LEU A 266 -20.96 20.42 2.00
C LEU A 266 -20.24 21.12 3.16
N ILE A 267 -19.32 22.03 2.83
CA ILE A 267 -18.43 22.73 3.74
C ILE A 267 -18.40 24.22 3.34
N PRO A 268 -19.19 25.07 4.01
CA PRO A 268 -19.27 26.51 3.67
C PRO A 268 -17.95 27.27 3.84
N ASP A 269 -17.06 26.78 4.71
CA ASP A 269 -15.74 27.36 4.94
C ASP A 269 -14.72 26.91 3.87
N GLU A 270 -14.38 27.84 2.98
CA GLU A 270 -13.47 27.61 1.86
C GLU A 270 -12.04 27.27 2.29
N ASP A 271 -11.61 27.71 3.48
CA ASP A 271 -10.27 27.41 3.99
C ASP A 271 -10.08 25.91 4.31
N LEU A 272 -11.19 25.17 4.48
CA LEU A 272 -11.19 23.73 4.72
C LEU A 272 -11.23 22.90 3.43
N TRP A 273 -11.53 23.49 2.27
CA TRP A 273 -11.66 22.76 1.00
C TRP A 273 -10.42 21.96 0.58
N PRO A 274 -9.18 22.48 0.70
CA PRO A 274 -7.99 21.72 0.32
C PRO A 274 -7.85 20.43 1.12
N GLY A 275 -8.00 20.53 2.45
CA GLY A 275 -7.98 19.37 3.35
C GLY A 275 -9.11 18.40 3.06
N TYR A 276 -10.30 18.92 2.76
CA TYR A 276 -11.48 18.09 2.52
C TYR A 276 -11.34 17.27 1.22
N LEU A 277 -10.87 17.90 0.14
CA LEU A 277 -10.59 17.23 -1.13
C LEU A 277 -9.47 16.19 -1.00
N GLU A 278 -8.43 16.50 -0.21
CA GLU A 278 -7.39 15.54 0.14
C GLU A 278 -7.99 14.30 0.82
N ARG A 279 -8.84 14.48 1.83
CA ARG A 279 -9.50 13.36 2.52
C ARG A 279 -10.37 12.54 1.58
N LEU A 280 -11.22 13.17 0.77
CA LEU A 280 -12.06 12.46 -0.20
C LEU A 280 -11.24 11.64 -1.21
N ALA A 281 -10.10 12.18 -1.66
CA ALA A 281 -9.22 11.46 -2.58
C ALA A 281 -8.56 10.24 -1.91
N LEU A 282 -8.22 10.33 -0.62
CA LEU A 282 -7.55 9.27 0.13
C LEU A 282 -8.46 8.11 0.55
N GLU A 283 -9.77 8.25 0.47
CA GLU A 283 -10.73 7.17 0.75
C GLU A 283 -10.78 6.10 -0.36
N LEU A 284 -10.30 6.47 -1.56
CA LEU A 284 -10.18 5.62 -2.75
C LEU A 284 -8.76 5.74 -3.36
N PRO A 285 -7.69 5.52 -2.60
CA PRO A 285 -6.35 5.99 -2.96
C PRO A 285 -5.81 5.34 -4.24
N GLY A 286 -6.21 4.11 -4.55
CA GLY A 286 -5.85 3.45 -5.81
C GLY A 286 -6.52 4.07 -7.03
N TRP A 287 -7.83 4.33 -6.96
CA TRP A 287 -8.57 4.95 -8.07
C TRP A 287 -8.20 6.43 -8.24
N SER A 288 -8.19 7.20 -7.15
CA SER A 288 -7.75 8.60 -7.15
C SER A 288 -6.32 8.74 -7.69
N GLY A 289 -5.40 7.88 -7.24
CA GLY A 289 -4.01 7.86 -7.72
C GLY A 289 -3.91 7.55 -9.22
N MET A 290 -4.74 6.64 -9.73
CA MET A 290 -4.77 6.31 -11.16
C MET A 290 -5.34 7.45 -12.02
N PHE A 291 -6.38 8.16 -11.55
CA PHE A 291 -6.90 9.35 -12.21
C PHE A 291 -5.84 10.46 -12.27
N LEU A 292 -5.24 10.80 -11.12
CA LEU A 292 -4.19 11.82 -11.04
C LEU A 292 -2.99 11.46 -11.93
N TRP A 293 -2.57 10.20 -11.92
CA TRP A 293 -1.46 9.76 -12.76
C TRP A 293 -1.77 9.89 -14.26
N ARG A 294 -2.99 9.52 -14.69
CA ARG A 294 -3.40 9.61 -16.10
C ARG A 294 -3.59 11.04 -16.57
N ASP A 295 -4.13 11.91 -15.70
CA ASP A 295 -4.23 13.36 -15.93
C ASP A 295 -2.86 13.97 -16.22
N GLN A 296 -1.83 13.60 -15.44
CA GLN A 296 -0.46 14.07 -15.63
C GLN A 296 0.30 13.39 -16.78
N ASN A 297 -0.18 12.23 -17.25
CA ASN A 297 0.49 11.42 -18.27
C ASN A 297 -0.45 11.08 -19.43
N PRO A 298 -1.07 12.06 -20.11
CA PRO A 298 -2.09 11.80 -21.13
C PRO A 298 -1.53 10.99 -22.32
N ALA A 299 -0.25 11.17 -22.64
CA ALA A 299 0.44 10.42 -23.70
C ALA A 299 0.68 8.94 -23.39
N ARG A 300 0.49 8.49 -22.14
CA ARG A 300 0.68 7.09 -21.72
C ARG A 300 -0.62 6.29 -21.63
N GLY A 301 -1.75 6.91 -21.96
CA GLY A 301 -3.06 6.25 -22.05
C GLY A 301 -3.37 5.69 -23.44
N ASP A 302 -4.62 5.29 -23.63
CA ASP A 302 -5.23 4.86 -24.90
C ASP A 302 -5.82 6.01 -25.72
N GLY A 303 -5.57 7.26 -25.30
CA GLY A 303 -6.18 8.47 -25.86
C GLY A 303 -7.49 8.88 -25.19
N THR A 304 -8.01 8.10 -24.23
CA THR A 304 -9.19 8.50 -23.45
C THR A 304 -8.86 9.69 -22.55
N PRO A 305 -9.64 10.80 -22.63
CA PRO A 305 -9.45 11.97 -21.77
C PRO A 305 -9.68 11.64 -20.31
N VAL A 306 -8.74 12.03 -19.45
CA VAL A 306 -8.85 11.86 -18.00
C VAL A 306 -8.35 13.15 -17.37
N ASP A 307 -9.18 13.71 -16.49
CA ASP A 307 -8.91 14.91 -15.71
C ASP A 307 -9.25 14.59 -14.24
N MET A 308 -8.40 15.02 -13.31
CA MET A 308 -8.63 14.79 -11.88
C MET A 308 -9.80 15.62 -11.35
N LEU A 309 -10.08 16.79 -11.91
CA LEU A 309 -11.20 17.64 -11.53
C LEU A 309 -12.55 17.01 -11.92
N ASP A 310 -12.63 16.31 -13.05
CA ASP A 310 -13.82 15.52 -13.41
C ASP A 310 -14.13 14.48 -12.33
N TYR A 311 -13.10 13.77 -11.86
CA TYR A 311 -13.24 12.75 -10.82
C TYR A 311 -13.69 13.37 -9.49
N LEU A 312 -13.05 14.46 -9.07
CA LEU A 312 -13.39 15.14 -7.82
C LEU A 312 -14.80 15.72 -7.86
N ALA A 313 -15.25 16.28 -9.00
CA ALA A 313 -16.62 16.78 -9.15
C ALA A 313 -17.65 15.67 -8.88
N VAL A 314 -17.49 14.50 -9.49
CA VAL A 314 -18.38 13.35 -9.23
C VAL A 314 -18.26 12.86 -7.79
N ARG A 315 -17.05 12.78 -7.23
CA ARG A 315 -16.82 12.29 -5.86
C ARG A 315 -17.47 13.20 -4.81
N VAL A 316 -17.34 14.52 -4.96
CA VAL A 316 -17.94 15.53 -4.07
C VAL A 316 -19.46 15.52 -4.20
N LEU A 317 -19.99 15.45 -5.42
CA LEU A 317 -21.44 15.37 -5.63
C LEU A 317 -22.05 14.12 -4.96
N LEU A 318 -21.40 12.96 -5.09
CA LEU A 318 -21.86 11.73 -4.42
C LEU A 318 -21.74 11.83 -2.90
N GLU A 319 -20.72 12.50 -2.38
CA GLU A 319 -20.59 12.79 -0.94
C GLU A 319 -21.82 13.57 -0.46
N ARG A 320 -22.16 14.67 -1.16
CA ARG A 320 -23.29 15.52 -0.78
C ARG A 320 -24.62 14.77 -0.86
N LEU A 321 -24.89 14.10 -2.00
CA LEU A 321 -26.11 13.33 -2.22
C LEU A 321 -26.41 12.34 -1.08
N LEU A 322 -25.40 11.55 -0.74
CA LEU A 322 -25.59 10.44 0.21
C LEU A 322 -25.50 10.91 1.66
N CYS A 323 -24.70 11.94 1.98
CA CYS A 323 -24.70 12.55 3.31
C CYS A 323 -26.02 13.29 3.59
N GLU A 324 -26.62 13.92 2.57
CA GLU A 324 -27.92 14.58 2.71
C GLU A 324 -29.03 13.55 2.95
N ASP A 325 -29.03 12.42 2.23
CA ASP A 325 -29.94 11.31 2.49
C ASP A 325 -29.83 10.78 3.93
N LEU A 326 -28.59 10.50 4.38
CA LEU A 326 -28.35 10.00 5.72
C LEU A 326 -28.77 11.02 6.78
N THR A 327 -28.46 12.30 6.58
CA THR A 327 -28.88 13.38 7.47
C THR A 327 -30.41 13.51 7.51
N ARG A 328 -31.09 13.38 6.37
CA ARG A 328 -32.56 13.39 6.30
C ARG A 328 -33.19 12.24 7.07
N ARG A 329 -32.62 11.04 6.98
CA ARG A 329 -33.05 9.87 7.77
C ARG A 329 -32.76 10.05 9.26
N LEU A 330 -31.68 10.75 9.59
CA LEU A 330 -31.23 11.01 10.95
C LEU A 330 -32.10 12.06 11.67
N THR A 331 -32.31 13.22 11.05
CA THR A 331 -32.93 14.40 11.70
C THR A 331 -34.35 14.68 11.22
N GLY A 332 -34.82 13.96 10.19
CA GLY A 332 -36.10 14.19 9.54
C GLY A 332 -36.07 15.29 8.46
N ALA A 333 -34.94 15.98 8.27
CA ALA A 333 -34.78 17.02 7.26
C ALA A 333 -33.38 16.96 6.62
N ALA A 334 -33.27 17.38 5.36
CA ALA A 334 -31.97 17.66 4.78
C ALA A 334 -31.34 18.83 5.55
N MET A 335 -30.10 18.66 6.01
CA MET A 335 -29.35 19.71 6.72
C MET A 335 -27.95 19.82 6.14
N GLU A 336 -27.48 21.05 5.98
CA GLU A 336 -26.08 21.36 5.73
C GLU A 336 -25.24 21.14 7.00
N PHE A 337 -23.91 21.11 6.86
CA PHE A 337 -23.02 20.83 7.99
C PHE A 337 -23.22 21.81 9.15
N ASP A 338 -23.41 23.10 8.87
CA ASP A 338 -23.63 24.13 9.90
C ASP A 338 -24.96 23.97 10.63
N GLU A 339 -25.99 23.53 9.91
CA GLU A 339 -27.29 23.23 10.49
C GLU A 339 -27.22 21.99 11.39
N LEU A 340 -26.47 20.97 10.96
CA LEU A 340 -26.19 19.77 11.76
C LEU A 340 -25.41 20.10 13.05
N ARG A 341 -24.43 21.01 12.97
CA ARG A 341 -23.70 21.55 14.15
C ARG A 341 -24.67 22.15 15.17
N GLY A 342 -25.61 22.97 14.69
CA GLY A 342 -26.65 23.58 15.51
C GLY A 342 -27.63 22.56 16.09
N TYR A 343 -28.02 21.54 15.31
CA TYR A 343 -28.96 20.51 15.72
C TYR A 343 -28.47 19.72 16.94
N PHE A 344 -27.27 19.14 16.90
CA PHE A 344 -26.74 18.36 18.04
C PHE A 344 -26.29 19.23 19.21
N ALA A 345 -25.94 20.50 18.98
CA ALA A 345 -25.72 21.45 20.07
C ALA A 345 -27.03 21.75 20.84
N ALA A 346 -28.18 21.70 20.17
CA ALA A 346 -29.49 21.79 20.81
C ALA A 346 -29.96 20.45 21.43
N ASN A 347 -29.57 19.33 20.81
CA ASN A 347 -29.95 17.97 21.21
C ASN A 347 -28.77 17.17 21.79
N LEU A 348 -28.08 17.74 22.79
CA LEU A 348 -26.85 17.16 23.36
C LEU A 348 -27.03 15.76 23.96
N ALA A 349 -28.21 15.47 24.51
CA ALA A 349 -28.51 14.16 25.07
C ALA A 349 -28.47 13.07 23.98
N GLU A 350 -29.11 13.33 22.84
CA GLU A 350 -29.06 12.44 21.68
C GLU A 350 -27.63 12.24 21.19
N PHE A 351 -26.88 13.33 21.04
CA PHE A 351 -25.46 13.25 20.66
C PHE A 351 -24.67 12.37 21.62
N HIS A 352 -24.80 12.59 22.94
CA HIS A 352 -24.05 11.84 23.94
C HIS A 352 -24.36 10.34 23.90
N VAL A 353 -25.62 9.95 23.72
CA VAL A 353 -26.01 8.54 23.57
C VAL A 353 -25.41 7.93 22.29
N ARG A 354 -25.45 8.66 21.16
CA ARG A 354 -24.88 8.20 19.88
C ARG A 354 -23.35 8.03 19.96
N ASP A 355 -22.67 9.01 20.54
CA ASP A 355 -21.22 8.97 20.77
C ASP A 355 -20.82 7.79 21.69
N ALA A 356 -21.59 7.58 22.76
CA ALA A 356 -21.36 6.49 23.70
C ALA A 356 -21.49 5.09 23.08
N LEU A 357 -22.32 4.91 22.04
CA LEU A 357 -22.45 3.64 21.33
C LEU A 357 -21.20 3.26 20.52
N GLN A 358 -20.39 4.24 20.12
CA GLN A 358 -19.10 4.00 19.44
C GLN A 358 -17.93 3.82 20.42
N GLY A 359 -18.14 4.19 21.70
CA GLY A 359 -17.11 4.22 22.72
C GLY A 359 -17.00 2.92 23.54
N VAL A 360 -16.91 3.08 24.86
CA VAL A 360 -16.80 1.94 25.79
C VAL A 360 -18.10 1.12 25.75
N PRO A 361 -18.04 -0.23 25.68
CA PRO A 361 -19.22 -1.06 25.66
C PRO A 361 -20.20 -0.75 26.80
N LEU A 362 -21.43 -0.36 26.44
CA LEU A 362 -22.52 -0.14 27.38
C LEU A 362 -23.03 -1.47 27.94
N SER A 363 -23.76 -1.42 29.07
CA SER A 363 -24.47 -2.61 29.56
C SER A 363 -25.56 -3.02 28.57
N GLU A 364 -25.93 -4.31 28.54
CA GLU A 364 -26.93 -4.83 27.59
C GLU A 364 -28.27 -4.06 27.68
N ASP A 365 -28.67 -3.63 28.87
CA ASP A 365 -29.87 -2.80 29.10
C ASP A 365 -29.75 -1.42 28.44
N LEU A 366 -28.67 -0.68 28.73
CA LEU A 366 -28.45 0.65 28.15
C LEU A 366 -28.27 0.58 26.63
N GLN A 367 -27.57 -0.44 26.13
CA GLN A 367 -27.39 -0.65 24.70
C GLN A 367 -28.72 -0.97 24.01
N HIS A 368 -29.55 -1.82 24.61
CA HIS A 368 -30.88 -2.14 24.09
C HIS A 368 -31.78 -0.90 24.06
N ARG A 369 -31.81 -0.12 25.14
CA ARG A 369 -32.60 1.12 25.23
C ARG A 369 -32.12 2.20 24.27
N ALA A 370 -30.80 2.41 24.16
CA ALA A 370 -30.21 3.31 23.17
C ALA A 370 -30.61 2.90 21.75
N THR A 371 -30.45 1.61 21.41
CA THR A 371 -30.81 1.09 20.08
C THR A 371 -32.31 1.22 19.81
N HIS A 372 -33.16 1.00 20.82
CA HIS A 372 -34.60 1.17 20.70
C HIS A 372 -34.98 2.63 20.43
N LEU A 373 -34.43 3.57 21.21
CA LEU A 373 -34.62 5.02 21.01
C LEU A 373 -34.18 5.48 19.62
N LEU A 374 -33.09 4.90 19.09
CA LEU A 374 -32.62 5.17 17.74
C LEU A 374 -33.52 4.56 16.65
N ALA A 375 -34.07 3.37 16.88
CA ALA A 375 -34.83 2.61 15.88
C ALA A 375 -36.32 3.01 15.80
N SER A 376 -36.91 3.55 16.87
CA SER A 376 -38.35 3.82 16.91
C SER A 376 -38.80 4.97 15.99
N GLY A 377 -37.89 5.68 15.32
CA GLY A 377 -38.25 6.83 14.48
C GLY A 377 -38.91 7.98 15.28
N GLU A 378 -38.91 7.85 16.61
CA GLU A 378 -39.38 8.84 17.55
C GLU A 378 -38.30 9.91 17.79
N GLY A 379 -37.27 10.08 16.95
CA GLY A 379 -36.45 11.30 17.03
C GLY A 379 -37.27 12.60 16.88
N ILE A 380 -38.47 12.50 16.28
CA ILE A 380 -39.43 13.61 16.12
C ILE A 380 -40.53 13.59 17.22
N LEU A 381 -40.70 12.49 17.97
CA LEU A 381 -41.82 12.26 18.90
C LEU A 381 -41.44 11.73 20.30
N ALA A 382 -40.17 11.39 20.53
CA ALA A 382 -39.63 10.98 21.81
C ALA A 382 -39.66 12.21 22.72
N VAL A 383 -40.11 11.99 23.95
CA VAL A 383 -40.08 13.07 24.95
C VAL A 383 -38.62 13.33 25.26
N ASP A 384 -38.17 14.59 25.20
CA ASP A 384 -36.78 15.00 25.55
C ASP A 384 -36.28 14.35 26.84
N ASP A 385 -37.20 14.05 27.77
CA ASP A 385 -36.95 13.37 29.04
C ASP A 385 -36.29 11.98 28.89
N ASP A 386 -36.61 11.20 27.85
CA ASP A 386 -36.07 9.84 27.66
C ASP A 386 -34.59 9.86 27.26
N TRP A 387 -34.20 10.80 26.39
CA TRP A 387 -32.80 11.00 26.01
C TRP A 387 -31.97 11.49 27.19
N GLN A 388 -32.50 12.45 27.97
CA GLN A 388 -31.82 13.00 29.14
C GLN A 388 -31.57 11.92 30.20
N LEU A 389 -32.59 11.11 30.50
CA LEU A 389 -32.47 10.01 31.47
C LEU A 389 -31.42 9.00 31.03
N LEU A 390 -31.43 8.60 29.75
CA LEU A 390 -30.48 7.63 29.24
C LEU A 390 -29.04 8.18 29.22
N ALA A 391 -28.86 9.45 28.86
CA ALA A 391 -27.56 10.12 28.88
C ALA A 391 -26.96 10.15 30.30
N GLU A 392 -27.77 10.46 31.32
CA GLU A 392 -27.34 10.45 32.72
C GLU A 392 -26.91 9.06 33.20
N GLU A 393 -27.65 8.01 32.85
CA GLU A 393 -27.32 6.63 33.22
C GLU A 393 -26.06 6.13 32.52
N ILE A 394 -25.87 6.48 31.24
CA ILE A 394 -24.66 6.19 30.48
C ILE A 394 -23.45 6.88 31.13
N TRP A 395 -23.56 8.16 31.46
CA TRP A 395 -22.50 8.90 32.14
C TRP A 395 -22.10 8.25 33.47
N GLN A 396 -23.09 7.87 34.30
CA GLN A 396 -22.84 7.18 35.56
C GLN A 396 -22.10 5.85 35.34
N GLN A 397 -22.52 5.06 34.36
CA GLN A 397 -21.82 3.81 34.01
C GLN A 397 -20.38 4.08 33.54
N GLN A 398 -20.16 5.11 32.72
CA GLN A 398 -18.84 5.49 32.22
C GLN A 398 -17.91 5.91 33.36
N CYS A 399 -18.36 6.75 34.31
CA CYS A 399 -17.57 7.14 35.49
C CYS A 399 -17.16 5.92 36.34
N VAL A 400 -18.09 5.00 36.60
CA VAL A 400 -17.81 3.77 37.35
C VAL A 400 -16.83 2.87 36.59
N SER A 401 -16.98 2.79 35.26
CA SER A 401 -16.10 2.01 34.40
C SER A 401 -14.68 2.57 34.35
N ASP A 402 -14.52 3.90 34.29
CA ASP A 402 -13.21 4.57 34.29
C ASP A 402 -12.46 4.34 35.62
N SER A 403 -13.10 4.60 36.76
CA SER A 403 -12.50 4.35 38.08
C SER A 403 -12.04 2.90 38.24
N ARG A 404 -12.84 1.97 37.70
CA ARG A 404 -12.53 0.53 37.67
C ARG A 404 -11.37 0.19 36.74
N GLN A 405 -11.36 0.71 35.52
CA GLN A 405 -10.26 0.52 34.56
C GLN A 405 -8.93 1.02 35.13
N ARG A 406 -8.95 2.19 35.78
CA ARG A 406 -7.79 2.74 36.47
C ARG A 406 -7.30 1.84 37.61
N ALA A 407 -8.20 1.23 38.39
CA ALA A 407 -7.82 0.29 39.44
C ALA A 407 -7.10 -0.94 38.87
N VAL A 408 -7.62 -1.50 37.77
CA VAL A 408 -7.02 -2.66 37.08
C VAL A 408 -5.68 -2.30 36.45
N ALA A 409 -5.60 -1.15 35.78
CA ALA A 409 -4.36 -0.67 35.17
C ALA A 409 -3.28 -0.46 36.24
N LEU A 410 -3.61 0.19 37.35
CA LEU A 410 -2.70 0.37 38.47
C LEU A 410 -2.27 -0.98 39.06
N TYR A 411 -3.20 -1.92 39.24
CA TYR A 411 -2.88 -3.25 39.77
C TYR A 411 -1.87 -4.01 38.89
N GLU A 412 -2.07 -4.05 37.57
CA GLU A 412 -1.14 -4.70 36.65
C GLU A 412 0.21 -3.96 36.58
N LEU A 413 0.20 -2.63 36.62
CA LEU A 413 1.42 -1.82 36.68
C LEU A 413 2.22 -2.14 37.95
N LEU A 414 1.58 -2.17 39.13
CA LEU A 414 2.21 -2.51 40.40
C LEU A 414 2.75 -3.95 40.41
N ARG A 415 2.07 -4.89 39.75
CA ARG A 415 2.57 -6.27 39.57
C ARG A 415 3.79 -6.33 38.65
N GLY A 416 3.78 -5.59 37.54
CA GLY A 416 4.93 -5.47 36.64
C GLY A 416 6.15 -4.81 37.29
N LEU A 417 5.91 -3.90 38.24
CA LEU A 417 6.92 -3.26 39.09
C LEU A 417 7.28 -4.08 40.35
N GLU A 418 6.75 -5.29 40.49
CA GLU A 418 7.02 -6.23 41.59
C GLU A 418 6.69 -5.67 43.00
N PHE A 419 5.67 -4.84 43.15
CA PHE A 419 5.24 -4.33 44.46
C PHE A 419 4.71 -5.45 45.37
N THR A 420 5.12 -5.41 46.64
CA THR A 420 4.50 -6.23 47.68
C THR A 420 3.26 -5.55 48.28
N ALA A 421 2.44 -6.30 49.01
CA ALA A 421 1.29 -5.73 49.73
C ALA A 421 1.69 -4.66 50.76
N GLY A 422 2.90 -4.75 51.32
CA GLY A 422 3.43 -3.72 52.23
C GLY A 422 3.79 -2.44 51.50
N ASP A 423 4.34 -2.56 50.29
CA ASP A 423 4.67 -1.40 49.43
C ASP A 423 3.40 -0.69 48.96
N ALA A 424 2.42 -1.45 48.47
CA ALA A 424 1.14 -0.90 48.00
C ALA A 424 0.38 -0.16 49.10
N ALA A 425 0.46 -0.62 50.35
CA ALA A 425 -0.18 0.03 51.50
C ALA A 425 0.36 1.44 51.79
N THR A 426 1.58 1.77 51.34
CA THR A 426 2.19 3.10 51.53
C THR A 426 1.84 4.10 50.43
N LEU A 427 1.23 3.65 49.33
CA LEU A 427 0.85 4.52 48.21
C LEU A 427 -0.25 5.50 48.61
N THR A 428 -0.08 6.76 48.19
CA THR A 428 -1.11 7.79 48.24
C THR A 428 -1.90 7.85 46.92
N ALA A 429 -3.00 8.59 46.90
CA ALA A 429 -3.79 8.79 45.68
C ALA A 429 -3.00 9.59 44.63
N GLU A 430 -2.15 10.52 45.08
CA GLU A 430 -1.25 11.29 44.23
C GLU A 430 -0.17 10.39 43.58
N ASP A 431 0.42 9.46 44.35
CA ASP A 431 1.37 8.48 43.79
C ASP A 431 0.71 7.59 42.73
N ALA A 432 -0.51 7.10 43.01
CA ALA A 432 -1.28 6.27 42.08
C ALA A 432 -1.62 7.03 40.79
N GLN A 433 -2.04 8.30 40.92
CA GLN A 433 -2.28 9.18 39.78
C GLN A 433 -1.01 9.37 38.95
N SER A 434 0.12 9.69 39.60
CA SER A 434 1.40 9.91 38.92
C SER A 434 1.88 8.66 38.17
N LEU A 435 1.76 7.47 38.77
CA LEU A 435 2.11 6.21 38.11
C LEU A 435 1.24 5.93 36.86
N LEU A 436 -0.07 6.16 36.97
CA LEU A 436 -1.00 5.99 35.84
C LEU A 436 -0.73 7.01 34.72
N GLU A 437 -0.49 8.27 35.07
CA GLU A 437 -0.14 9.33 34.10
C GLU A 437 1.15 9.01 33.36
N ILE A 438 2.18 8.54 34.06
CA ILE A 438 3.43 8.11 33.43
C ILE A 438 3.18 6.91 32.51
N ALA A 439 2.46 5.89 32.97
CA ALA A 439 2.15 4.71 32.17
C ALA A 439 1.37 5.04 30.88
N ALA A 440 0.48 6.04 30.95
CA ALA A 440 -0.32 6.55 29.84
C ALA A 440 0.39 7.63 28.98
N SER A 441 1.57 8.11 29.39
CA SER A 441 2.25 9.22 28.72
C SER A 441 2.87 8.88 27.36
N LEU A 442 2.94 7.59 26.99
CA LEU A 442 3.36 7.16 25.66
C LEU A 442 2.14 6.94 24.79
N ASP A 443 2.05 7.71 23.71
CA ASP A 443 1.04 7.49 22.68
C ASP A 443 1.27 6.13 21.97
N PRO A 444 0.26 5.58 21.27
CA PRO A 444 0.36 4.30 20.60
C PRO A 444 1.50 4.19 19.56
N LEU A 445 1.87 5.31 18.90
CA LEU A 445 2.94 5.33 17.91
C LEU A 445 4.31 5.25 18.57
N ALA A 446 4.52 5.96 19.68
CA ALA A 446 5.73 5.89 20.48
C ALA A 446 5.93 4.48 21.07
N ARG A 447 4.85 3.86 21.58
CA ARG A 447 4.86 2.45 22.03
C ARG A 447 5.25 1.52 20.88
N GLY A 448 4.63 1.67 19.71
CA GLY A 448 4.91 0.88 18.51
C GLY A 448 6.37 1.02 18.04
N GLN A 449 6.92 2.23 18.08
CA GLN A 449 8.31 2.51 17.73
C GLN A 449 9.29 1.80 18.67
N LEU A 450 9.10 1.93 19.98
CA LEU A 450 9.96 1.28 20.98
C LEU A 450 9.96 -0.25 20.81
N TRP A 451 8.78 -0.82 20.60
CA TRP A 451 8.63 -2.25 20.34
C TRP A 451 9.32 -2.70 19.05
N LEU A 452 9.17 -1.94 17.97
CA LEU A 452 9.82 -2.23 16.69
C LEU A 452 11.35 -2.17 16.82
N GLN A 453 11.88 -1.12 17.45
CA GLN A 453 13.32 -0.96 17.67
C GLN A 453 13.89 -2.12 18.49
N ALA A 454 13.19 -2.53 19.55
CA ALA A 454 13.62 -3.67 20.36
C ALA A 454 13.61 -4.99 19.55
N TYR A 455 12.58 -5.20 18.73
CA TYR A 455 12.48 -6.37 17.84
C TYR A 455 13.59 -6.41 16.77
N GLU A 456 13.82 -5.28 16.08
CA GLU A 456 14.85 -5.17 15.05
C GLU A 456 16.25 -5.29 15.64
N ARG A 457 16.48 -4.73 16.83
CA ARG A 457 17.74 -4.88 17.56
C ARG A 457 18.03 -6.34 17.84
N HIS A 458 17.07 -7.09 18.38
CA HIS A 458 17.25 -8.50 18.67
C HIS A 458 17.66 -9.28 17.42
N TYR A 459 16.91 -9.12 16.33
CA TYR A 459 17.21 -9.74 15.04
C TYR A 459 18.61 -9.36 14.51
N ARG A 460 18.99 -8.09 14.64
CA ARG A 460 20.29 -7.57 14.22
C ARG A 460 21.44 -8.18 15.02
N GLU A 461 21.30 -8.27 16.35
CA GLU A 461 22.33 -8.86 17.21
C GLU A 461 22.48 -10.36 16.97
N GLU A 462 21.37 -11.09 16.72
CA GLU A 462 21.42 -12.49 16.29
C GLU A 462 22.19 -12.64 14.97
N LEU A 463 21.89 -11.80 13.98
CA LEU A 463 22.56 -11.81 12.68
C LEU A 463 24.07 -11.51 12.83
N PHE A 464 24.44 -10.47 13.56
CA PHE A 464 25.85 -10.12 13.76
C PHE A 464 26.61 -11.19 14.56
N SER A 465 25.96 -11.79 15.56
CA SER A 465 26.52 -12.92 16.30
C SER A 465 26.74 -14.12 15.38
N ALA A 466 25.76 -14.44 14.53
CA ALA A 466 25.87 -15.52 13.56
C ALA A 466 26.97 -15.26 12.52
N LEU A 467 27.05 -14.05 11.96
CA LEU A 467 28.09 -13.67 11.01
C LEU A 467 29.49 -13.77 11.65
N THR A 468 29.64 -13.29 12.88
CA THR A 468 30.90 -13.37 13.63
C THR A 468 31.28 -14.83 13.91
N ALA A 469 30.32 -15.67 14.31
CA ALA A 469 30.56 -17.09 14.58
C ALA A 469 30.86 -17.92 13.30
N ASN A 470 30.44 -17.43 12.13
CA ASN A 470 30.69 -18.08 10.84
C ASN A 470 31.89 -17.48 10.08
N HIS A 471 32.48 -16.39 10.56
CA HIS A 471 33.60 -15.74 9.91
C HIS A 471 34.79 -16.70 9.76
N GLY A 472 35.19 -16.98 8.52
CA GLY A 472 36.31 -17.89 8.21
C GLY A 472 35.97 -19.38 8.15
N ARG A 473 34.68 -19.80 8.25
CA ARG A 473 34.31 -21.22 8.13
C ARG A 473 34.53 -21.81 6.74
N HIS A 474 34.44 -21.01 5.68
CA HIS A 474 34.64 -21.44 4.30
C HIS A 474 35.95 -20.86 3.75
N PRO A 475 37.04 -21.65 3.63
CA PRO A 475 38.26 -21.17 3.00
C PRO A 475 38.01 -20.92 1.51
N ALA A 476 38.65 -19.89 0.96
CA ALA A 476 38.60 -19.63 -0.47
C ALA A 476 39.16 -20.84 -1.25
N PRO A 477 38.54 -21.24 -2.37
CA PRO A 477 39.04 -22.36 -3.16
C PRO A 477 40.43 -22.04 -3.72
N GLY A 478 41.34 -23.02 -3.66
CA GLY A 478 42.72 -22.86 -4.14
C GLY A 478 42.83 -22.66 -5.67
N SER A 479 41.83 -23.11 -6.43
CA SER A 479 41.71 -22.87 -7.87
C SER A 479 40.24 -22.75 -8.28
N VAL A 480 39.89 -21.69 -9.02
CA VAL A 480 38.52 -21.45 -9.48
C VAL A 480 38.37 -21.95 -10.93
N SER A 481 37.51 -22.94 -11.14
CA SER A 481 37.23 -23.52 -12.46
C SER A 481 36.20 -22.69 -13.24
N ALA A 482 35.23 -22.08 -12.55
CA ALA A 482 34.24 -21.19 -13.14
C ALA A 482 33.71 -20.20 -12.11
N GLN A 483 33.31 -19.01 -12.59
CA GLN A 483 32.61 -18.00 -11.81
C GLN A 483 31.18 -17.87 -12.34
N VAL A 484 30.20 -18.00 -11.46
CA VAL A 484 28.78 -18.02 -11.83
C VAL A 484 28.06 -16.84 -11.19
N ILE A 485 27.56 -15.93 -12.01
CA ILE A 485 26.81 -14.75 -11.58
C ILE A 485 25.33 -15.04 -11.80
N MET A 486 24.56 -14.99 -10.72
CA MET A 486 23.10 -15.18 -10.74
C MET A 486 22.41 -13.97 -10.10
N CYS A 487 21.08 -13.89 -10.22
CA CYS A 487 20.33 -12.87 -9.50
C CYS A 487 20.54 -13.03 -7.98
N MET A 488 20.54 -11.92 -7.23
CA MET A 488 20.58 -11.91 -5.77
C MET A 488 19.25 -12.32 -5.12
N ASP A 489 18.25 -12.64 -5.95
CA ASP A 489 16.95 -13.16 -5.53
C ASP A 489 17.14 -14.41 -4.64
N ASP A 490 16.39 -14.49 -3.55
CA ASP A 490 16.50 -15.54 -2.54
C ASP A 490 16.25 -16.95 -3.11
N ARG A 491 15.43 -17.04 -4.16
CA ARG A 491 15.17 -18.30 -4.88
C ARG A 491 16.41 -18.84 -5.59
N GLU A 492 17.36 -17.97 -5.97
CA GLU A 492 18.64 -18.37 -6.58
C GLU A 492 19.66 -18.84 -5.54
N GLU A 493 19.52 -18.43 -4.27
CA GLU A 493 20.50 -18.71 -3.22
C GLU A 493 20.64 -20.23 -2.99
N GLY A 494 19.52 -20.97 -2.97
CA GLY A 494 19.55 -22.43 -2.86
C GLY A 494 20.33 -23.11 -4.00
N THR A 495 20.11 -22.66 -5.23
CA THR A 495 20.83 -23.16 -6.42
C THR A 495 22.32 -22.86 -6.34
N ARG A 496 22.67 -21.64 -5.92
CA ARG A 496 24.07 -21.21 -5.76
C ARG A 496 24.80 -22.05 -4.72
N ARG A 497 24.21 -22.24 -3.54
CA ARG A 497 24.80 -23.05 -2.46
C ARG A 497 24.93 -24.51 -2.85
N HIS A 498 23.92 -25.07 -3.50
CA HIS A 498 24.00 -26.43 -4.00
C HIS A 498 25.13 -26.60 -5.04
N LEU A 499 25.30 -25.62 -5.94
CA LEU A 499 26.37 -25.64 -6.93
C LEU A 499 27.77 -25.58 -6.28
N GLU A 500 27.96 -24.71 -5.28
CA GLU A 500 29.22 -24.61 -4.53
C GLU A 500 29.52 -25.89 -3.74
N GLU A 501 28.49 -26.57 -3.23
CA GLU A 501 28.61 -27.83 -2.50
C GLU A 501 29.03 -28.99 -3.41
N ILE A 502 28.36 -29.17 -4.55
CA ILE A 502 28.67 -30.27 -5.49
C ILE A 502 29.91 -30.00 -6.34
N ALA A 503 30.31 -28.74 -6.49
CA ALA A 503 31.47 -28.31 -7.27
C ALA A 503 32.28 -27.23 -6.52
N PRO A 504 33.13 -27.61 -5.54
CA PRO A 504 33.86 -26.67 -4.68
C PRO A 504 34.84 -25.72 -5.41
N THR A 505 35.17 -26.00 -6.66
CA THR A 505 36.00 -25.12 -7.51
C THR A 505 35.18 -24.06 -8.25
N VAL A 506 33.86 -24.07 -8.14
CA VAL A 506 32.96 -23.05 -8.69
C VAL A 506 32.68 -22.02 -7.60
N VAL A 507 32.78 -20.73 -7.95
CA VAL A 507 32.44 -19.62 -7.07
C VAL A 507 31.21 -18.93 -7.62
N THR A 508 30.21 -18.66 -6.77
CA THR A 508 29.00 -17.96 -7.19
C THR A 508 28.95 -16.52 -6.67
N TYR A 509 28.32 -15.63 -7.43
CA TYR A 509 28.06 -14.24 -7.07
C TYR A 509 26.57 -13.95 -7.23
N GLY A 510 25.99 -13.26 -6.25
CA GLY A 510 24.63 -12.70 -6.34
C GLY A 510 24.70 -11.24 -6.75
N ALA A 511 23.91 -10.85 -7.76
CA ALA A 511 23.83 -9.46 -8.22
C ALA A 511 22.40 -9.09 -8.64
N ALA A 512 22.10 -7.80 -8.79
CA ALA A 512 20.81 -7.40 -9.33
C ALA A 512 20.66 -7.93 -10.77
N GLY A 513 19.54 -8.58 -11.08
CA GLY A 513 19.37 -9.37 -12.32
C GLY A 513 19.37 -8.59 -13.64
N PHE A 514 19.42 -7.25 -13.61
CA PHE A 514 19.67 -6.41 -14.78
C PHE A 514 21.18 -6.21 -15.09
N PHE A 515 22.06 -6.72 -14.22
CA PHE A 515 23.52 -6.75 -14.36
C PHE A 515 24.17 -5.40 -14.69
N GLY A 516 23.62 -4.30 -14.15
CA GLY A 516 24.10 -2.95 -14.43
C GLY A 516 23.75 -2.40 -15.82
N ILE A 517 22.96 -3.14 -16.61
CA ILE A 517 22.59 -2.79 -17.98
C ILE A 517 21.15 -2.27 -17.99
N ALA A 518 20.96 -0.98 -17.70
CA ALA A 518 19.66 -0.34 -17.87
C ALA A 518 19.41 -0.04 -19.36
N MET A 519 18.46 -0.77 -19.97
CA MET A 519 18.15 -0.64 -21.39
C MET A 519 16.67 -0.88 -21.67
N TYR A 520 16.19 -0.27 -22.75
CA TYR A 520 15.10 -0.84 -23.51
C TYR A 520 15.62 -2.03 -24.32
N TRP A 521 14.85 -3.09 -24.36
CA TRP A 521 15.08 -4.27 -25.15
C TRP A 521 13.99 -4.41 -26.20
N GLN A 522 14.37 -4.76 -27.41
CA GLN A 522 13.45 -5.20 -28.44
C GLN A 522 14.01 -6.45 -29.10
N GLY A 523 13.42 -7.61 -28.79
CA GLY A 523 13.68 -8.87 -29.46
C GLY A 523 13.17 -8.84 -30.90
N LEU A 524 13.58 -9.83 -31.69
CA LEU A 524 13.21 -9.91 -33.12
C LEU A 524 11.68 -9.94 -33.34
N ASP A 525 10.96 -10.65 -32.46
CA ASP A 525 9.51 -10.85 -32.51
C ASP A 525 8.73 -9.83 -31.66
N ASP A 526 9.42 -8.92 -30.96
CA ASP A 526 8.76 -8.02 -30.01
C ASP A 526 8.11 -6.84 -30.77
N PRO A 527 6.78 -6.67 -30.69
CA PRO A 527 6.09 -5.59 -31.40
C PRO A 527 6.42 -4.21 -30.82
N THR A 528 6.81 -4.16 -29.54
CA THR A 528 7.18 -2.94 -28.82
C THR A 528 8.42 -3.18 -27.97
N ARG A 529 9.16 -2.12 -27.70
CA ARG A 529 10.30 -2.15 -26.78
C ARG A 529 9.83 -2.33 -25.33
N SER A 530 10.61 -3.07 -24.55
CA SER A 530 10.40 -3.29 -23.13
C SER A 530 11.55 -2.72 -22.30
N ALA A 531 11.26 -1.94 -21.26
CA ALA A 531 12.29 -1.58 -20.28
C ALA A 531 12.72 -2.81 -19.48
N LEU A 532 14.02 -3.08 -19.41
CA LEU A 532 14.65 -4.16 -18.61
C LEU A 532 15.62 -3.56 -17.60
N CYS A 533 15.06 -2.91 -16.57
CA CYS A 533 15.75 -2.25 -15.47
C CYS A 533 14.80 -2.11 -14.28
N PRO A 534 15.24 -1.62 -13.11
CA PRO A 534 14.34 -1.26 -12.01
C PRO A 534 13.34 -0.18 -12.43
N ILE A 535 12.10 -0.19 -11.91
CA ILE A 535 11.03 0.77 -12.32
C ILE A 535 11.44 2.23 -12.19
N VAL A 536 12.24 2.54 -11.17
CA VAL A 536 12.68 3.91 -10.87
C VAL A 536 13.72 4.43 -11.87
N VAL A 537 14.23 3.57 -12.76
CA VAL A 537 15.22 3.93 -13.78
C VAL A 537 14.51 4.06 -15.13
N ARG A 538 14.70 5.21 -15.80
CA ARG A 538 14.30 5.37 -17.21
C ARG A 538 15.51 5.05 -18.10
N PRO A 539 15.47 3.99 -18.92
CA PRO A 539 16.58 3.69 -19.80
C PRO A 539 16.79 4.76 -20.87
N GLU A 540 18.04 5.05 -21.19
CA GLU A 540 18.43 6.00 -22.26
C GLU A 540 18.85 5.27 -23.54
N HIS A 541 18.96 3.95 -23.48
CA HIS A 541 19.48 3.12 -24.57
C HIS A 541 18.46 2.07 -24.99
N LEU A 542 18.46 1.74 -26.27
CA LEU A 542 17.67 0.66 -26.86
C LEU A 542 18.61 -0.36 -27.49
N VAL A 543 18.53 -1.60 -27.04
CA VAL A 543 19.23 -2.73 -27.66
C VAL A 543 18.23 -3.54 -28.46
N ARG A 544 18.49 -3.63 -29.77
CA ARG A 544 17.69 -4.39 -30.71
C ARG A 544 18.37 -5.70 -31.06
N GLU A 545 17.57 -6.75 -31.10
CA GLU A 545 17.95 -8.00 -31.75
C GLU A 545 17.58 -7.91 -33.23
N GLN A 546 18.57 -8.11 -34.10
CA GLN A 546 18.39 -8.07 -35.54
C GLN A 546 18.76 -9.41 -36.15
N ALA A 547 18.07 -9.80 -37.22
CA ALA A 547 18.50 -10.93 -38.03
C ALA A 547 19.88 -10.64 -38.65
N CYS A 548 20.77 -11.64 -38.65
CA CYS A 548 22.05 -11.54 -39.36
C CYS A 548 21.85 -11.47 -40.88
N ASP A 549 20.77 -12.10 -41.37
CA ASP A 549 20.33 -12.09 -42.77
C ASP A 549 18.97 -11.40 -42.83
N ALA A 550 18.92 -10.25 -43.52
CA ALA A 550 17.72 -9.43 -43.61
C ALA A 550 16.57 -10.13 -44.36
N GLU A 551 16.87 -10.88 -45.43
CA GLU A 551 15.84 -11.54 -46.24
C GLU A 551 15.17 -12.67 -45.44
N LEU A 552 15.97 -13.47 -44.73
CA LEU A 552 15.44 -14.50 -43.82
C LEU A 552 14.67 -13.88 -42.65
N GLY A 553 15.11 -12.73 -42.15
CA GLY A 553 14.41 -11.96 -41.12
C GLY A 553 13.02 -11.48 -41.55
N GLU A 554 12.88 -10.92 -42.74
CA GLU A 554 11.59 -10.48 -43.30
C GLU A 554 10.64 -11.66 -43.50
N GLN A 555 11.14 -12.78 -44.04
CA GLN A 555 10.34 -14.00 -44.19
C GLN A 555 9.84 -14.53 -42.85
N HIS A 556 10.67 -14.47 -41.81
CA HIS A 556 10.30 -14.83 -40.44
C HIS A 556 9.19 -13.93 -39.91
N ALA A 557 9.37 -12.60 -39.99
CA ALA A 557 8.41 -11.60 -39.52
C ALA A 557 7.04 -11.77 -40.19
N GLN A 558 7.00 -11.95 -41.51
CA GLN A 558 5.74 -12.15 -42.24
C GLN A 558 5.00 -13.41 -41.79
N ARG A 559 5.72 -14.51 -41.56
CA ARG A 559 5.13 -15.77 -41.09
C ARG A 559 4.62 -15.65 -39.67
N HIS A 560 5.40 -14.99 -38.80
CA HIS A 560 5.02 -14.69 -37.43
C HIS A 560 3.72 -13.87 -37.39
N GLU A 561 3.67 -12.75 -38.12
CA GLU A 561 2.50 -11.87 -38.21
C GLU A 561 1.27 -12.62 -38.72
N ASN A 562 1.42 -13.38 -39.80
CA ASN A 562 0.33 -14.20 -40.34
C ASN A 562 -0.23 -15.15 -39.27
N ARG A 563 0.63 -15.83 -38.50
CA ARG A 563 0.18 -16.73 -37.42
C ARG A 563 -0.57 -15.98 -36.33
N LEU A 564 -0.10 -14.81 -35.92
CA LEU A 564 -0.78 -13.98 -34.92
C LEU A 564 -2.15 -13.50 -35.41
N LEU A 565 -2.24 -13.03 -36.66
CA LEU A 565 -3.50 -12.61 -37.27
C LEU A 565 -4.52 -13.75 -37.35
N TRP A 566 -4.08 -14.95 -37.74
CA TRP A 566 -4.95 -16.14 -37.73
C TRP A 566 -5.46 -16.47 -36.33
N ARG A 567 -4.59 -16.40 -35.32
CA ARG A 567 -4.98 -16.62 -33.91
C ARG A 567 -5.97 -15.57 -33.43
N GLU A 568 -5.74 -14.30 -33.74
CA GLU A 568 -6.60 -13.19 -33.32
C GLU A 568 -7.98 -13.28 -33.97
N ARG A 569 -8.04 -13.55 -35.29
CA ARG A 569 -9.30 -13.75 -36.01
C ARG A 569 -10.11 -14.92 -35.45
N LEU A 570 -9.44 -16.02 -35.10
CA LEU A 570 -10.09 -17.16 -34.45
C LEU A 570 -10.65 -16.75 -33.08
N TYR A 571 -9.84 -16.09 -32.25
CA TYR A 571 -10.22 -15.67 -30.90
C TYR A 571 -11.39 -14.70 -30.92
N GLN A 572 -11.27 -13.58 -31.64
CA GLN A 572 -12.32 -12.56 -31.74
C GLN A 572 -13.55 -13.08 -32.47
N GLY A 573 -13.38 -13.89 -33.52
CA GLY A 573 -14.49 -14.49 -34.28
C GLY A 573 -15.35 -15.43 -33.44
N THR A 574 -14.75 -16.14 -32.48
CA THR A 574 -15.49 -16.99 -31.52
C THR A 574 -16.16 -16.22 -30.38
N ARG A 575 -15.96 -14.90 -30.25
CA ARG A 575 -16.50 -14.08 -29.15
C ARG A 575 -17.47 -12.99 -29.59
N ASN A 576 -17.20 -12.30 -30.70
CA ASN A 576 -17.83 -11.00 -31.00
C ASN A 576 -19.00 -11.07 -32.00
N GLY A 577 -19.84 -12.12 -31.96
CA GLY A 577 -20.97 -12.22 -32.87
C GLY A 577 -22.15 -13.02 -32.32
N VAL A 578 -23.35 -12.44 -32.32
CA VAL A 578 -24.57 -13.04 -31.74
C VAL A 578 -24.88 -14.42 -32.34
N LEU A 579 -24.66 -14.60 -33.64
CA LEU A 579 -24.94 -15.86 -34.36
C LEU A 579 -23.68 -16.61 -34.81
N ALA A 580 -22.62 -15.89 -35.19
CA ALA A 580 -21.38 -16.49 -35.67
C ALA A 580 -20.56 -17.13 -34.53
N ALA A 581 -20.56 -16.53 -33.32
CA ALA A 581 -19.77 -17.03 -32.20
C ALA A 581 -20.25 -18.41 -31.71
N PRO A 582 -21.56 -18.68 -31.51
CA PRO A 582 -22.03 -20.01 -31.11
C PRO A 582 -21.68 -21.09 -32.15
N VAL A 583 -21.81 -20.79 -33.44
CA VAL A 583 -21.52 -21.73 -34.53
C VAL A 583 -20.02 -22.05 -34.61
N LEU A 584 -19.17 -21.03 -34.61
CA LEU A 584 -17.71 -21.21 -34.64
C LEU A 584 -17.21 -21.95 -33.39
N THR A 585 -17.78 -21.64 -32.22
CA THR A 585 -17.47 -22.33 -30.96
C THR A 585 -17.85 -23.81 -31.04
N ALA A 586 -19.06 -24.14 -31.52
CA ALA A 586 -19.51 -25.53 -31.67
C ALA A 586 -18.63 -26.33 -32.64
N LEU A 587 -18.21 -25.73 -33.76
CA LEU A 587 -17.30 -26.36 -34.72
C LEU A 587 -15.89 -26.56 -34.15
N ALA A 588 -15.38 -25.60 -33.37
CA ALA A 588 -14.05 -25.68 -32.77
C ALA A 588 -14.00 -26.61 -31.54
N ALA A 589 -15.13 -26.84 -30.86
CA ALA A 589 -15.20 -27.53 -29.56
C ALA A 589 -14.53 -28.93 -29.53
N PRO A 590 -14.72 -29.83 -30.51
CA PRO A 590 -14.06 -31.15 -30.48
C PRO A 590 -12.53 -31.05 -30.53
N THR A 591 -12.02 -30.15 -31.37
CA THR A 591 -10.57 -29.92 -31.49
C THR A 591 -9.98 -29.25 -30.25
N ALA A 592 -10.71 -28.29 -29.68
CA ALA A 592 -10.33 -27.62 -28.43
C ALA A 592 -10.32 -28.61 -27.25
N LEU A 593 -11.32 -29.49 -27.16
CA LEU A 593 -11.39 -30.54 -26.14
C LEU A 593 -10.23 -31.54 -26.28
N LEU A 594 -9.92 -31.99 -27.49
CA LEU A 594 -8.77 -32.86 -27.73
C LEU A 594 -7.46 -32.19 -27.35
N ALA A 595 -7.27 -30.91 -27.72
CA ALA A 595 -6.10 -30.14 -27.35
C ALA A 595 -5.99 -29.97 -25.83
N LEU A 596 -7.11 -29.72 -25.14
CA LEU A 596 -7.15 -29.58 -23.68
C LEU A 596 -6.81 -30.90 -22.98
N LEU A 597 -7.45 -32.01 -23.38
CA LEU A 597 -7.12 -33.34 -22.87
C LEU A 597 -5.65 -33.70 -23.10
N SER A 598 -5.12 -33.38 -24.27
CA SER A 598 -3.72 -33.66 -24.59
C SER A 598 -2.76 -32.80 -23.76
N ASN A 599 -3.09 -31.52 -23.53
CA ASN A 599 -2.31 -30.65 -22.65
C ASN A 599 -2.35 -31.12 -21.19
N THR A 600 -3.43 -31.76 -20.74
CA THR A 600 -3.54 -32.31 -19.37
C THR A 600 -2.80 -33.64 -19.23
N LEU A 601 -2.96 -34.55 -20.18
CA LEU A 601 -2.42 -35.92 -20.09
C LEU A 601 -0.94 -36.01 -20.50
N ALA A 602 -0.48 -35.14 -21.40
CA ALA A 602 0.88 -35.17 -21.94
C ALA A 602 1.46 -33.75 -22.20
N PRO A 603 1.54 -32.89 -21.17
CA PRO A 603 1.92 -31.48 -21.32
C PRO A 603 3.28 -31.27 -21.97
N ALA A 604 4.31 -32.03 -21.56
CA ALA A 604 5.67 -31.89 -22.08
C ALA A 604 5.75 -32.25 -23.57
N TRP A 605 5.13 -33.38 -23.97
CA TRP A 605 5.12 -33.84 -25.36
C TRP A 605 4.38 -32.87 -26.29
N ILE A 606 3.19 -32.41 -25.87
CA ILE A 606 2.42 -31.42 -26.64
C ILE A 606 3.20 -30.11 -26.76
N ALA A 607 3.80 -29.64 -25.67
CA ALA A 607 4.60 -28.42 -25.69
C ALA A 607 5.79 -28.54 -26.66
N ASP A 608 6.48 -29.68 -26.67
CA ASP A 608 7.56 -29.95 -27.64
C ASP A 608 7.05 -30.04 -29.08
N ALA A 609 5.94 -30.74 -29.32
CA ALA A 609 5.34 -30.87 -30.65
C ALA A 609 4.94 -29.50 -31.22
N VAL A 610 4.27 -28.67 -30.41
CA VAL A 610 3.88 -27.30 -30.76
C VAL A 610 5.11 -26.42 -30.99
N ARG A 611 6.14 -26.51 -30.13
CA ARG A 611 7.41 -25.79 -30.33
C ARG A 611 8.08 -26.16 -31.64
N ARG A 612 8.16 -27.45 -31.97
CA ARG A 612 8.74 -27.95 -33.22
C ARG A 612 7.95 -27.46 -34.43
N TRP A 613 6.63 -27.63 -34.44
CA TRP A 613 5.77 -27.15 -35.51
C TRP A 613 5.92 -25.64 -35.72
N ARG A 614 5.90 -24.87 -34.62
CA ARG A 614 6.12 -23.42 -34.66
C ARG A 614 7.49 -23.07 -35.25
N SER A 615 8.57 -23.71 -34.79
CA SER A 615 9.92 -23.47 -35.31
C SER A 615 10.07 -23.83 -36.79
N GLN A 616 9.40 -24.89 -37.25
CA GLN A 616 9.40 -25.29 -38.67
C GLN A 616 8.63 -24.29 -39.53
N TYR A 617 7.48 -23.82 -39.05
CA TYR A 617 6.67 -22.84 -39.75
C TYR A 617 7.37 -21.49 -39.80
N GLU A 618 7.78 -20.93 -38.65
CA GLU A 618 8.38 -19.60 -38.55
C GLU A 618 9.83 -19.53 -39.04
N ARG A 619 10.55 -20.65 -39.08
CA ARG A 619 11.97 -20.76 -39.49
C ARG A 619 12.88 -19.82 -38.66
N PRO A 620 13.45 -20.29 -37.53
CA PRO A 620 14.28 -19.44 -36.68
C PRO A 620 15.48 -18.89 -37.45
N VAL A 621 15.79 -17.62 -37.21
CA VAL A 621 16.88 -16.89 -37.88
C VAL A 621 18.01 -16.69 -36.88
N THR A 622 19.25 -16.73 -37.37
CA THR A 622 20.41 -16.35 -36.53
C THR A 622 20.38 -14.85 -36.31
N THR A 623 20.50 -14.42 -35.05
CA THR A 623 20.39 -13.02 -34.67
C THR A 623 21.71 -12.45 -34.16
N ARG A 624 21.86 -11.13 -34.27
CA ARG A 624 22.93 -10.33 -33.68
C ARG A 624 22.34 -9.19 -32.86
N LEU A 625 23.12 -8.73 -31.88
CA LEU A 625 22.75 -7.58 -31.06
C LEU A 625 23.29 -6.29 -31.66
N GLN A 626 22.45 -5.27 -31.79
CA GLN A 626 22.88 -3.91 -32.05
C GLN A 626 23.40 -3.28 -30.74
N LEU A 627 24.66 -3.60 -30.39
CA LEU A 627 25.29 -3.17 -29.14
C LEU A 627 25.95 -1.81 -29.22
N THR A 628 26.60 -1.51 -30.33
CA THR A 628 27.44 -0.32 -30.48
C THR A 628 26.64 0.77 -31.19
N ALA A 629 26.56 1.94 -30.56
CA ALA A 629 25.95 3.12 -31.16
C ALA A 629 26.74 3.58 -32.41
N GLU A 630 26.04 4.18 -33.36
CA GLU A 630 26.68 4.81 -34.51
C GLU A 630 27.51 6.03 -34.08
N ALA A 631 28.66 6.25 -34.71
CA ALA A 631 29.60 7.30 -34.30
C ALA A 631 29.01 8.73 -34.37
N ALA A 632 27.97 8.95 -35.17
CA ALA A 632 27.27 10.23 -35.32
C ALA A 632 25.90 10.28 -34.60
N ALA A 633 25.61 9.30 -33.74
CA ALA A 633 24.34 9.26 -33.03
C ALA A 633 24.20 10.42 -32.04
N ALA A 634 22.98 10.95 -31.92
CA ALA A 634 22.64 12.00 -30.95
C ALA A 634 22.94 11.55 -29.50
N PRO A 635 23.07 12.48 -28.54
CA PRO A 635 23.18 12.13 -27.13
C PRO A 635 22.00 11.27 -26.68
N ALA A 636 22.26 10.24 -25.89
CA ALA A 636 21.22 9.41 -25.33
C ALA A 636 20.42 10.19 -24.28
N SER A 637 19.09 10.07 -24.28
CA SER A 637 18.23 10.60 -23.22
C SER A 637 17.03 9.68 -22.97
N ALA A 638 16.42 9.80 -21.81
CA ALA A 638 15.24 9.01 -21.44
C ALA A 638 14.00 9.32 -22.32
N ASP A 639 13.93 10.50 -22.92
CA ASP A 639 12.84 10.90 -23.82
C ASP A 639 13.12 10.51 -25.27
N MET A 640 14.40 10.48 -25.66
CA MET A 640 14.86 10.05 -26.98
C MET A 640 15.96 8.97 -26.85
N PRO A 641 15.57 7.70 -26.60
CA PRO A 641 16.54 6.64 -26.39
C PRO A 641 17.39 6.35 -27.64
N ARG A 642 18.70 6.18 -27.43
CA ARG A 642 19.69 5.89 -28.50
C ARG A 642 19.81 4.39 -28.74
N ASP A 643 19.97 3.97 -30.01
CA ASP A 643 20.27 2.58 -30.31
C ASP A 643 21.72 2.23 -29.90
N GLY A 644 21.86 1.23 -29.03
CA GLY A 644 23.15 0.76 -28.51
C GLY A 644 23.84 1.74 -27.55
N PHE A 645 25.07 1.38 -27.20
CA PHE A 645 25.97 2.09 -26.30
C PHE A 645 27.26 2.45 -27.03
N ASP A 646 27.85 3.60 -26.73
CA ASP A 646 29.21 3.89 -27.19
C ASP A 646 30.26 3.10 -26.39
N ASP A 647 31.50 3.06 -26.87
CA ASP A 647 32.55 2.23 -26.26
C ASP A 647 32.88 2.68 -24.82
N LYS A 648 32.74 3.97 -24.50
CA LYS A 648 33.01 4.49 -23.15
C LYS A 648 31.92 4.03 -22.17
N GLU A 649 30.66 4.11 -22.57
CA GLU A 649 29.51 3.64 -21.81
C GLU A 649 29.58 2.14 -21.54
N GLN A 650 30.00 1.34 -22.54
CA GLN A 650 30.17 -0.10 -22.39
C GLN A 650 31.27 -0.44 -21.39
N VAL A 651 32.42 0.26 -21.45
CA VAL A 651 33.50 0.11 -20.45
C VAL A 651 33.00 0.45 -19.06
N GLU A 652 32.31 1.59 -18.90
CA GLU A 652 31.76 2.03 -17.62
C GLU A 652 30.78 1.03 -17.02
N ARG A 653 29.87 0.47 -17.82
CA ARG A 653 28.88 -0.50 -17.34
C ARG A 653 29.52 -1.81 -16.90
N VAL A 654 30.45 -2.34 -17.71
CA VAL A 654 31.16 -3.58 -17.37
C VAL A 654 32.04 -3.38 -16.13
N GLU A 655 32.76 -2.26 -16.06
CA GLU A 655 33.59 -1.93 -14.90
C GLU A 655 32.77 -1.79 -13.62
N ASN A 656 31.73 -0.94 -13.65
CA ASN A 656 30.91 -0.65 -12.47
C ASN A 656 30.26 -1.92 -11.93
N PHE A 657 29.80 -2.80 -12.81
CA PHE A 657 29.24 -4.09 -12.40
C PHE A 657 30.29 -5.01 -11.78
N LEU A 658 31.44 -5.21 -12.44
CA LEU A 658 32.48 -6.10 -11.93
C LEU A 658 33.03 -5.62 -10.57
N ARG A 659 33.19 -4.30 -10.40
CA ARG A 659 33.56 -3.70 -9.12
C ARG A 659 32.49 -3.86 -8.05
N SER A 660 31.20 -3.71 -8.39
CA SER A 660 30.12 -3.81 -7.41
C SER A 660 29.97 -5.20 -6.81
N ILE A 661 30.26 -6.25 -7.59
CA ILE A 661 30.28 -7.64 -7.09
C ILE A 661 31.65 -8.08 -6.53
N GLY A 662 32.63 -7.17 -6.52
CA GLY A 662 34.00 -7.44 -6.04
C GLY A 662 34.85 -8.32 -6.96
N LEU A 663 34.41 -8.59 -8.20
CA LEU A 663 35.15 -9.39 -9.19
C LEU A 663 36.10 -8.51 -10.01
N THR A 664 37.19 -8.07 -9.37
CA THR A 664 38.20 -7.19 -9.98
C THR A 664 39.50 -7.91 -10.34
N GLN A 665 39.69 -9.12 -9.81
CA GLN A 665 40.89 -9.95 -9.96
C GLN A 665 40.52 -11.44 -9.89
N ASN A 666 41.48 -12.32 -10.20
CA ASN A 666 41.31 -13.79 -10.14
C ASN A 666 40.15 -14.30 -11.01
N PHE A 667 40.06 -13.80 -12.25
CA PHE A 667 39.05 -14.27 -13.20
C PHE A 667 39.26 -15.75 -13.54
N ALA A 668 38.20 -16.54 -13.44
CA ALA A 668 38.21 -17.94 -13.87
C ALA A 668 38.20 -18.03 -15.40
N PRO A 669 38.68 -19.14 -16.00
CA PRO A 669 38.64 -19.33 -17.45
C PRO A 669 37.24 -19.20 -18.05
N LEU A 670 36.20 -19.50 -17.25
CA LEU A 670 34.80 -19.39 -17.63
C LEU A 670 34.03 -18.55 -16.63
N ILE A 671 33.32 -17.54 -17.13
CA ILE A 671 32.40 -16.70 -16.37
C ILE A 671 31.00 -16.85 -16.96
N LEU A 672 30.02 -17.25 -16.14
CA LEU A 672 28.65 -17.52 -16.56
C LEU A 672 27.68 -16.52 -15.94
N PHE A 673 26.90 -15.83 -16.77
CA PHE A 673 25.81 -14.97 -16.34
C PHE A 673 24.47 -15.67 -16.52
N PHE A 674 23.71 -15.81 -15.44
CA PHE A 674 22.37 -16.39 -15.43
C PHE A 674 21.33 -15.33 -15.11
N GLY A 675 20.65 -14.86 -16.14
CA GLY A 675 19.41 -14.11 -15.97
C GLY A 675 18.27 -15.05 -15.64
N HIS A 676 17.56 -14.78 -14.54
CA HIS A 676 16.41 -15.55 -14.13
C HIS A 676 15.10 -15.04 -14.74
N GLY A 677 14.13 -15.95 -14.82
CA GLY A 677 12.77 -15.70 -15.26
C GLY A 677 11.94 -16.97 -15.16
N SER A 678 10.63 -16.81 -15.22
CA SER A 678 9.62 -17.83 -15.00
C SER A 678 8.84 -18.11 -16.29
N GLY A 679 8.33 -19.34 -16.45
CA GLY A 679 7.49 -19.69 -17.59
C GLY A 679 6.18 -20.30 -17.12
N SER A 680 5.05 -19.64 -17.37
CA SER A 680 3.73 -20.23 -17.11
C SER A 680 2.72 -19.90 -18.21
N ARG A 681 1.79 -20.82 -18.47
CA ARG A 681 0.78 -20.71 -19.55
C ARG A 681 -0.45 -19.88 -19.15
N ASN A 682 -0.70 -19.69 -17.85
CA ASN A 682 -1.83 -18.93 -17.34
C ASN A 682 -1.47 -18.31 -15.98
N ASN A 683 -0.56 -17.33 -15.98
CA ASN A 683 -0.09 -16.72 -14.75
C ASN A 683 -0.40 -15.22 -14.74
N PRO A 684 -1.52 -14.80 -14.12
CA PRO A 684 -1.79 -13.38 -13.89
C PRO A 684 -0.72 -12.71 -13.02
N HIS A 685 0.13 -13.50 -12.34
CA HIS A 685 1.26 -13.05 -11.52
C HIS A 685 2.63 -13.32 -12.18
N LEU A 686 2.72 -13.47 -13.51
CA LEU A 686 3.99 -13.75 -14.21
C LEU A 686 5.13 -12.84 -13.76
N SER A 687 4.84 -11.54 -13.66
CA SER A 687 5.78 -10.50 -13.24
C SER A 687 6.28 -10.67 -11.79
N ALA A 688 5.49 -11.28 -10.91
CA ALA A 688 5.90 -11.56 -9.53
C ALA A 688 6.93 -12.71 -9.44
N TYR A 689 6.95 -13.61 -10.42
CA TYR A 689 7.91 -14.71 -10.48
C TYR A 689 9.15 -14.39 -11.33
N ASP A 690 9.09 -13.36 -12.17
CA ASP A 690 10.21 -12.86 -12.94
C ASP A 690 11.15 -11.98 -12.09
N CYS A 691 12.15 -11.36 -12.74
CA CYS A 691 13.14 -10.56 -12.04
C CYS A 691 12.58 -9.21 -11.61
N GLY A 692 12.51 -8.97 -10.30
CA GLY A 692 12.15 -7.65 -9.75
C GLY A 692 13.09 -6.53 -10.20
N ALA A 693 14.40 -6.82 -10.32
CA ALA A 693 15.38 -5.86 -10.80
C ALA A 693 15.26 -5.54 -12.31
N CYS A 694 14.48 -6.32 -13.06
CA CYS A 694 14.13 -6.06 -14.46
C CYS A 694 12.65 -5.66 -14.62
N SER A 695 12.02 -5.12 -13.57
CA SER A 695 10.60 -4.73 -13.54
C SER A 695 9.65 -5.89 -13.87
N GLY A 696 9.87 -7.05 -13.23
CA GLY A 696 9.02 -8.23 -13.40
C GLY A 696 9.17 -8.88 -14.77
N LYS A 697 10.35 -8.78 -15.38
CA LYS A 697 10.67 -9.38 -16.68
C LYS A 697 11.88 -10.30 -16.58
N HIS A 698 12.14 -11.04 -17.64
CA HIS A 698 13.28 -11.93 -17.74
C HIS A 698 14.62 -11.17 -17.78
N GLY A 699 15.57 -11.52 -16.91
CA GLY A 699 16.92 -10.95 -16.90
C GLY A 699 17.88 -11.51 -17.96
N GLY A 700 17.43 -12.50 -18.74
CA GLY A 700 18.24 -13.17 -19.77
C GLY A 700 18.84 -12.22 -20.82
N PRO A 701 18.08 -11.27 -21.39
CA PRO A 701 18.63 -10.28 -22.33
C PRO A 701 19.72 -9.40 -21.72
N ASN A 702 19.58 -8.95 -20.46
CA ASN A 702 20.60 -8.18 -19.77
C ASN A 702 21.91 -8.98 -19.62
N ALA A 703 21.81 -10.25 -19.19
CA ALA A 703 22.97 -11.15 -19.11
C ALA A 703 23.68 -11.31 -20.46
N ARG A 704 22.89 -11.45 -21.53
CA ARG A 704 23.40 -11.59 -22.91
C ARG A 704 24.11 -10.33 -23.39
N VAL A 705 23.54 -9.16 -23.15
CA VAL A 705 24.15 -7.87 -23.50
C VAL A 705 25.43 -7.65 -22.70
N PHE A 706 25.42 -7.92 -21.39
CA PHE A 706 26.61 -7.84 -20.54
C PHE A 706 27.75 -8.74 -21.07
N ALA A 707 27.47 -10.03 -21.28
CA ALA A 707 28.46 -10.98 -21.75
C ALA A 707 29.02 -10.58 -23.13
N ALA A 708 28.17 -10.07 -24.02
CA ALA A 708 28.62 -9.60 -25.33
C ALA A 708 29.55 -8.38 -25.21
N MET A 709 29.22 -7.38 -24.38
CA MET A 709 30.08 -6.22 -24.13
C MET A 709 31.42 -6.60 -23.50
N ALA A 710 31.42 -7.46 -22.47
CA ALA A 710 32.62 -7.91 -21.77
C ALA A 710 33.60 -8.70 -22.67
N ASN A 711 33.10 -9.30 -23.76
CA ASN A 711 33.94 -9.98 -24.75
C ASN A 711 34.44 -9.07 -25.88
N ARG A 712 33.99 -7.81 -25.98
CA ARG A 712 34.47 -6.90 -27.04
C ARG A 712 35.93 -6.49 -26.79
N PRO A 713 36.82 -6.57 -27.80
CA PRO A 713 38.21 -6.14 -27.65
C PRO A 713 38.37 -4.68 -27.23
N ALA A 714 37.54 -3.78 -27.77
CA ALA A 714 37.55 -2.36 -27.41
C ALA A 714 37.22 -2.13 -25.92
N VAL A 715 36.24 -2.86 -25.39
CA VAL A 715 35.86 -2.80 -23.98
C VAL A 715 36.97 -3.34 -23.09
N ARG A 716 37.57 -4.48 -23.45
CA ARG A 716 38.70 -5.05 -22.70
C ARG A 716 39.92 -4.13 -22.67
N ALA A 717 40.23 -3.46 -23.78
CA ALA A 717 41.30 -2.47 -23.83
C ALA A 717 40.99 -1.25 -22.94
N GLY A 718 39.73 -0.78 -22.95
CA GLY A 718 39.29 0.31 -22.07
C GLY A 718 39.33 -0.05 -20.59
N LEU A 719 38.94 -1.28 -20.22
CA LEU A 719 39.03 -1.78 -18.84
C LEU A 719 40.48 -1.86 -18.37
N LEU A 720 41.39 -2.36 -19.21
CA LEU A 720 42.82 -2.42 -18.91
C LEU A 720 43.39 -1.03 -18.60
N ALA A 721 43.01 -0.02 -19.39
CA ALA A 721 43.41 1.38 -19.15
C ALA A 721 42.90 1.94 -17.80
N ARG A 722 41.87 1.33 -17.21
CA ARG A 722 41.31 1.68 -15.90
C ARG A 722 41.75 0.73 -14.77
N GLY A 723 42.76 -0.10 -15.03
CA GLY A 723 43.34 -1.02 -14.04
C GLY A 723 42.51 -2.28 -13.76
N LEU A 724 41.61 -2.67 -14.67
CA LEU A 724 40.85 -3.91 -14.59
C LEU A 724 41.17 -4.79 -15.82
N GLU A 725 41.90 -5.88 -15.62
CA GLU A 725 42.29 -6.78 -16.70
C GLU A 725 41.43 -8.04 -16.72
N ILE A 726 40.66 -8.25 -17.79
CA ILE A 726 40.01 -9.53 -18.09
C ILE A 726 40.91 -10.30 -19.07
N PRO A 727 41.62 -11.36 -18.63
CA PRO A 727 42.59 -12.06 -19.48
C PRO A 727 41.96 -12.59 -20.77
N SER A 728 42.73 -12.63 -21.87
CA SER A 728 42.23 -13.07 -23.18
C SER A 728 41.72 -14.50 -23.22
N GLY A 729 42.23 -15.38 -22.34
CA GLY A 729 41.76 -16.75 -22.16
C GLY A 729 40.45 -16.91 -21.39
N VAL A 730 39.91 -15.82 -20.83
CA VAL A 730 38.64 -15.83 -20.09
C VAL A 730 37.48 -15.65 -21.05
N LEU A 731 36.54 -16.60 -21.03
CA LEU A 731 35.29 -16.51 -21.77
C LEU A 731 34.15 -16.07 -20.85
N VAL A 732 33.50 -14.96 -21.19
CA VAL A 732 32.24 -14.54 -20.55
C VAL A 732 31.08 -15.08 -21.37
N HIS A 733 30.20 -15.87 -20.77
CA HIS A 733 29.06 -16.45 -21.45
C HIS A 733 27.77 -16.23 -20.66
N CYS A 734 26.63 -16.29 -21.34
CA CYS A 734 25.33 -16.13 -20.72
C CYS A 734 24.47 -17.37 -20.96
N ARG A 735 23.63 -17.72 -20.00
CA ARG A 735 22.58 -18.73 -20.18
C ARG A 735 21.31 -18.27 -19.49
N ARG A 736 20.16 -18.69 -20.00
CA ARG A 736 18.88 -18.47 -19.33
C ARG A 736 18.72 -19.52 -18.23
N ALA A 737 18.47 -19.10 -16.99
CA ALA A 737 17.87 -19.95 -15.97
C ALA A 737 16.35 -19.89 -16.15
N GLN A 738 15.72 -21.01 -16.47
CA GLN A 738 14.25 -21.13 -16.54
C GLN A 738 13.77 -21.97 -15.37
N TYR A 739 12.92 -21.38 -14.52
CA TYR A 739 12.13 -22.11 -13.55
C TYR A 739 10.84 -22.60 -14.21
N TRP A 740 10.47 -23.84 -13.92
CA TRP A 740 9.22 -24.45 -14.38
C TRP A 740 8.06 -24.04 -13.50
#